data_AF-A0A3D6C9T2-F1
#
_entry.id   AF-A0A3D6C9T2-F1
#
_cell.length_a   1.000
_cell.length_b   1.000
_cell.length_c   1.000
_cell.angle_alpha   90.00
_cell.angle_beta   90.00
_cell.angle_gamma   90.00
#
_symmetry.space_group_name_H-M   'P 1'
#
loop_
_entity.id
_entity.type
_entity.pdbx_description
1 polymer ?
#
loop_
_entity_poly.entity_id
_entity_poly.type
_entity_poly.pdbx_seq_one_letter_code
_entity_poly.pdbx_strand_id
1 'polypeptide(L)'
;MKPALPPMILAPAGDKRSFLAAIAAGADAIYCGLKIFSARMEADNFSVEELSRLTRLAHARDTKVYIAFNSILKESETDKVGRILSKLSRYTDIDALIVQDPAMISLAKESGFEGELHLSTLGNCTHPAGLHTASKTGFSRVVLPREFTIDEIKAMAQAAPDNVDLEVFVHGALCYSVSGRCYWSSWFGGKSALRGRCVQPCRRMYSQKNQKQRHFSCMDFSADVLAKVLKEIPKVTTWKIEGRKKSPHYVFYTVKAYRLLRDDPKQKKEALYYLDYAMGREFTHYNLLSQRIMSPLEHSSDTGSGLFLGRVKNPAEPYVVPREELLVGDLLRIGNEEDGFHDIQNVTRAVPKKGKFFLSKKAKGRVRKGTPVYMIDRRGGEMEALIQNLENELAAVAPVEVRPSVDAGDAPPVRQKRTRGKKPRAPFEMDVFRGRPKPGKGYRDTGMWISTGGYGIRPAGRTWLWLDPLLFPEEELLCRNYIKTALKKGAKNFVLNAPWQIALFRNPETLNLWAGPYCNITNSRTVEWLKSLGFSGAIVSPELDSETFLSLPGASGMPLGAVVKANWPLAVSRIVSPDLSLGQIFFSPKGEGAWTSKSNNTYYTFPTWMLDITQKRDELRDAGYTLFVNMFERVPKGVKMKSRPGLWNWNLKLL
;
A
#
# COMPACT_ATOMS: atom_id res chain seq x y z
N MET A 1 5.86 29.54 -22.60
CA MET A 1 5.74 28.69 -21.40
C MET A 1 7.14 28.47 -20.85
N LYS A 2 7.39 28.71 -19.55
CA LYS A 2 8.64 28.26 -18.93
C LYS A 2 8.74 26.74 -19.11
N PRO A 3 9.90 26.16 -19.44
CA PRO A 3 10.04 24.71 -19.51
C PRO A 3 9.65 24.13 -18.15
N ALA A 4 8.80 23.10 -18.15
CA ALA A 4 8.42 22.41 -16.92
C ALA A 4 9.70 21.85 -16.27
N LEU A 5 9.87 22.10 -14.96
CA LEU A 5 10.97 21.52 -14.21
C LEU A 5 10.89 19.98 -14.30
N PRO A 6 12.04 19.28 -14.41
CA PRO A 6 12.03 17.83 -14.45
C PRO A 6 11.48 17.24 -13.13
N PRO A 7 10.80 16.08 -13.17
CA PRO A 7 10.27 15.46 -11.95
C PRO A 7 11.37 15.11 -10.95
N MET A 8 11.14 15.34 -9.65
CA MET A 8 12.07 14.95 -8.58
C MET A 8 12.24 13.43 -8.50
N ILE A 9 13.46 12.94 -8.27
CA ILE A 9 13.73 11.55 -7.91
C ILE A 9 13.57 11.41 -6.39
N LEU A 10 12.51 10.71 -5.98
CA LEU A 10 12.21 10.40 -4.59
C LEU A 10 12.74 9.01 -4.21
N ALA A 11 13.81 9.00 -3.42
CA ALA A 11 14.53 7.79 -3.01
C ALA A 11 14.00 7.22 -1.68
N PRO A 12 13.92 5.89 -1.52
CA PRO A 12 13.56 5.26 -0.26
C PRO A 12 14.76 5.18 0.69
N ALA A 13 14.52 5.36 1.99
CA ALA A 13 15.49 5.04 3.03
C ALA A 13 14.85 4.24 4.17
N GLY A 14 15.41 3.06 4.46
CA GLY A 14 15.02 2.21 5.58
C GLY A 14 15.87 2.37 6.84
N ASP A 15 17.06 2.92 6.67
CA ASP A 15 18.11 3.07 7.67
C ASP A 15 19.01 4.25 7.30
N LYS A 16 19.88 4.66 8.23
CA LYS A 16 20.82 5.77 8.05
C LYS A 16 21.71 5.61 6.81
N ARG A 17 22.29 4.43 6.56
CA ARG A 17 23.21 4.24 5.43
C ARG A 17 22.48 4.37 4.09
N SER A 18 21.25 3.85 4.01
CA SER A 18 20.38 3.99 2.84
C SER A 18 20.00 5.45 2.59
N PHE A 19 19.80 6.24 3.66
CA PHE A 19 19.58 7.69 3.56
C PHE A 19 20.81 8.41 2.96
N LEU A 20 22.02 8.13 3.49
CA LEU A 20 23.26 8.71 2.97
C LEU A 20 23.55 8.25 1.53
N ALA A 21 23.23 7.00 1.19
CA ALA A 21 23.35 6.50 -0.17
C ALA A 21 22.45 7.24 -1.17
N ALA A 22 21.24 7.63 -0.75
CA ALA A 22 20.35 8.45 -1.57
C ALA A 22 20.94 9.85 -1.83
N ILE A 23 21.52 10.49 -0.81
CA ILE A 23 22.24 11.78 -0.96
C ILE A 23 23.44 11.60 -1.88
N ALA A 24 24.26 10.56 -1.67
CA ALA A 24 25.45 10.27 -2.49
C ALA A 24 25.10 10.03 -3.97
N ALA A 25 23.97 9.40 -4.25
CA ALA A 25 23.47 9.23 -5.61
C ALA A 25 22.86 10.53 -6.19
N GLY A 26 22.55 11.49 -5.32
CA GLY A 26 21.98 12.81 -5.62
C GLY A 26 20.49 12.77 -5.89
N ALA A 27 19.75 12.06 -5.04
CA ALA A 27 18.29 12.15 -5.01
C ALA A 27 17.84 13.59 -4.69
N ASP A 28 16.77 14.06 -5.32
CA ASP A 28 16.19 15.38 -5.03
C ASP A 28 15.33 15.34 -3.75
N ALA A 29 14.81 14.17 -3.40
CA ALA A 29 14.06 13.96 -2.17
C ALA A 29 14.26 12.53 -1.63
N ILE A 30 14.12 12.36 -0.32
CA ILE A 30 14.20 11.08 0.38
C ILE A 30 12.92 10.87 1.16
N TYR A 31 12.30 9.68 1.07
CA TYR A 31 11.24 9.28 1.98
C TYR A 31 11.68 8.15 2.92
N CYS A 32 11.41 8.34 4.20
CA CYS A 32 11.71 7.37 5.25
C CYS A 32 10.52 7.19 6.20
N GLY A 33 10.57 6.18 7.07
CA GLY A 33 9.54 5.93 8.08
C GLY A 33 10.07 6.13 9.50
N LEU A 34 9.16 6.36 10.43
CA LEU A 34 9.47 6.23 11.86
C LEU A 34 9.39 4.76 12.28
N LYS A 35 9.97 4.45 13.44
CA LYS A 35 9.92 3.10 14.05
C LYS A 35 8.50 2.59 14.29
N ILE A 36 7.49 3.48 14.24
CA ILE A 36 6.07 3.19 14.39
C ILE A 36 5.26 3.93 13.31
N PHE A 37 4.06 3.43 12.99
CA PHE A 37 3.11 4.04 12.04
C PHE A 37 3.60 4.19 10.58
N SER A 38 4.51 3.32 10.15
CA SER A 38 4.98 3.22 8.77
C SER A 38 4.45 1.94 8.10
N ALA A 39 4.04 1.97 6.83
CA ALA A 39 3.65 0.74 6.10
C ALA A 39 4.81 -0.27 5.90
N ARG A 40 6.02 0.03 6.41
CA ARG A 40 7.19 -0.85 6.46
C ARG A 40 7.81 -0.85 7.87
N MET A 41 7.02 -1.14 8.91
CA MET A 41 7.49 -1.13 10.32
C MET A 41 8.66 -2.08 10.62
N GLU A 42 8.86 -3.11 9.80
CA GLU A 42 9.97 -4.05 9.95
C GLU A 42 11.32 -3.53 9.40
N ALA A 43 11.39 -2.32 8.84
CA ALA A 43 12.68 -1.65 8.58
C ALA A 43 13.22 -1.05 9.91
N ASP A 44 14.53 -0.79 9.99
CA ASP A 44 15.14 -0.19 11.18
C ASP A 44 14.46 1.14 11.52
N ASN A 45 14.14 1.93 10.48
CA ASN A 45 13.46 3.22 10.53
C ASN A 45 14.19 4.21 11.46
N PHE A 46 13.65 5.44 11.59
CA PHE A 46 14.38 6.55 12.23
C PHE A 46 13.72 7.00 13.52
N SER A 47 14.53 7.43 14.49
CA SER A 47 14.08 8.25 15.63
C SER A 47 14.02 9.73 15.25
N VAL A 48 13.35 10.54 16.07
CA VAL A 48 13.28 12.00 15.86
C VAL A 48 14.67 12.63 16.00
N GLU A 49 15.45 12.14 16.95
CA GLU A 49 16.84 12.55 17.20
C GLU A 49 17.71 12.32 15.97
N GLU A 50 17.62 11.13 15.35
CA GLU A 50 18.35 10.81 14.11
C GLU A 50 17.90 11.71 12.95
N LEU A 51 16.60 11.91 12.78
CA LEU A 51 16.04 12.74 11.72
C LEU A 51 16.43 14.22 11.85
N SER A 52 16.58 14.75 13.06
CA SER A 52 16.96 16.15 13.28
C SER A 52 18.29 16.53 12.62
N ARG A 53 19.25 15.60 12.61
CA ARG A 53 20.57 15.81 11.99
C ARG A 53 20.56 15.46 10.52
N LEU A 54 19.86 14.38 10.15
CA LEU A 54 19.77 13.91 8.76
C LEU A 54 19.02 14.90 7.86
N THR A 55 17.97 15.55 8.36
CA THR A 55 17.23 16.59 7.63
C THR A 55 18.12 17.78 7.32
N ARG A 56 18.88 18.28 8.29
CA ARG A 56 19.86 19.36 8.09
C ARG A 56 20.93 18.99 7.05
N LEU A 57 21.49 17.78 7.14
CA LEU A 57 22.45 17.31 6.15
C LEU A 57 21.81 17.22 4.76
N ALA A 58 20.59 16.69 4.64
CA ALA A 58 19.89 16.59 3.38
C ALA A 58 19.63 17.97 2.76
N HIS A 59 19.16 18.94 3.54
CA HIS A 59 18.93 20.31 3.08
C HIS A 59 20.22 21.04 2.71
N ALA A 60 21.32 20.81 3.42
CA ALA A 60 22.64 21.31 3.02
C ALA A 60 23.14 20.73 1.67
N ARG A 61 22.49 19.66 1.18
CA ARG A 61 22.73 19.03 -0.12
C ARG A 61 21.55 19.20 -1.09
N ASP A 62 20.66 20.17 -0.83
CA ASP A 62 19.45 20.46 -1.64
C ASP A 62 18.49 19.26 -1.79
N THR A 63 18.50 18.35 -0.82
CA THR A 63 17.64 17.15 -0.81
C THR A 63 16.51 17.31 0.20
N LYS A 64 15.25 17.20 -0.26
CA LYS A 64 14.06 17.23 0.62
C LYS A 64 13.87 15.94 1.40
N VAL A 65 13.19 16.01 2.55
CA VAL A 65 12.90 14.85 3.40
C VAL A 65 11.42 14.70 3.68
N TYR A 66 10.86 13.55 3.30
CA TYR A 66 9.45 13.20 3.51
C TYR A 66 9.32 12.06 4.51
N ILE A 67 8.38 12.17 5.46
CA ILE A 67 8.08 11.11 6.41
C ILE A 67 6.84 10.34 5.98
N ALA A 68 7.02 9.04 5.74
CA ALA A 68 5.93 8.14 5.46
C ALA A 68 5.24 7.70 6.76
N PHE A 69 4.14 8.37 7.06
CA PHE A 69 3.22 8.10 8.17
C PHE A 69 1.94 7.43 7.63
N ASN A 70 2.13 6.41 6.80
CA ASN A 70 1.06 5.81 6.01
C ASN A 70 0.54 4.50 6.63
N SER A 71 0.29 4.49 7.93
CA SER A 71 -0.50 3.45 8.61
C SER A 71 -1.87 4.00 9.01
N ILE A 72 -2.91 3.16 8.97
CA ILE A 72 -4.21 3.50 9.58
C ILE A 72 -4.07 3.60 11.10
N LEU A 73 -4.80 4.52 11.73
CA LEU A 73 -4.67 4.86 13.15
C LEU A 73 -5.88 4.35 13.93
N LYS A 74 -5.64 3.64 15.03
CA LYS A 74 -6.71 3.33 15.99
C LYS A 74 -7.09 4.56 16.77
N GLU A 75 -8.31 4.56 17.30
CA GLU A 75 -8.80 5.61 18.19
C GLU A 75 -7.81 5.89 19.34
N SER A 76 -7.37 4.84 20.03
CA SER A 76 -6.44 4.92 21.17
C SER A 76 -5.03 5.39 20.82
N GLU A 77 -4.69 5.50 19.53
CA GLU A 77 -3.36 5.91 19.06
C GLU A 77 -3.29 7.38 18.67
N THR A 78 -4.43 8.06 18.50
CA THR A 78 -4.50 9.43 17.98
C THR A 78 -3.71 10.44 18.81
N ASP A 79 -3.81 10.38 20.15
CA ASP A 79 -3.04 11.24 21.06
C ASP A 79 -1.53 11.01 20.95
N LYS A 80 -1.12 9.74 20.85
CA LYS A 80 0.29 9.37 20.68
C LYS A 80 0.84 9.92 19.37
N VAL A 81 0.04 9.85 18.30
CA VAL A 81 0.41 10.40 16.98
C VAL A 81 0.57 11.91 17.06
N GLY A 82 -0.35 12.64 17.71
CA GLY A 82 -0.23 14.08 17.92
C GLY A 82 1.08 14.47 18.63
N ARG A 83 1.46 13.74 19.70
CA ARG A 83 2.75 13.98 20.40
C ARG A 83 3.96 13.75 19.50
N ILE A 84 3.92 12.72 18.63
CA ILE A 84 5.01 12.44 17.68
C ILE A 84 5.10 13.56 16.64
N LEU A 85 3.98 14.01 16.09
CA LEU A 85 3.93 15.10 15.12
C LEU A 85 4.42 16.42 15.71
N SER A 86 4.07 16.72 16.96
CA SER A 86 4.60 17.90 17.66
C SER A 86 6.12 17.84 17.82
N LYS A 87 6.67 16.66 18.15
CA LYS A 87 8.13 16.46 18.20
C LYS A 87 8.78 16.62 16.83
N LEU A 88 8.22 16.03 15.78
CA LEU A 88 8.75 16.18 14.42
C LEU A 88 8.76 17.66 14.01
N SER A 89 7.64 18.36 14.19
CA SER A 89 7.51 19.77 13.81
C SER A 89 8.46 20.67 14.60
N ARG A 90 8.80 20.31 15.84
CA ARG A 90 9.69 21.10 16.71
C ARG A 90 11.17 20.86 16.48
N TYR A 91 11.56 19.61 16.17
CA TYR A 91 12.97 19.19 16.21
C TYR A 91 13.54 18.81 14.85
N THR A 92 12.72 18.75 13.80
CA THR A 92 13.13 18.33 12.46
C THR A 92 12.55 19.26 11.42
N ASP A 93 13.32 19.51 10.37
CA ASP A 93 12.88 20.32 9.24
C ASP A 93 12.39 19.38 8.13
N ILE A 94 11.28 18.66 8.38
CA ILE A 94 10.71 17.73 7.39
C ILE A 94 9.78 18.47 6.42
N ASP A 95 9.92 18.18 5.12
CA ASP A 95 9.20 18.90 4.05
C ASP A 95 7.77 18.39 3.83
N ALA A 96 7.51 17.10 4.08
CA ALA A 96 6.19 16.51 3.84
C ALA A 96 5.89 15.26 4.68
N LEU A 97 4.60 14.99 4.86
CA LEU A 97 4.06 13.73 5.39
C LEU A 97 3.33 12.95 4.30
N ILE A 98 3.72 11.69 4.09
CA ILE A 98 3.00 10.76 3.21
C ILE A 98 2.03 9.94 4.07
N VAL A 99 0.73 10.20 3.95
CA VAL A 99 -0.31 9.68 4.86
C VAL A 99 -1.40 8.92 4.11
N GLN A 100 -2.09 8.01 4.80
CA GLN A 100 -3.29 7.34 4.25
C GLN A 100 -4.56 7.62 5.05
N ASP A 101 -4.43 7.86 6.36
CA ASP A 101 -5.56 8.07 7.27
C ASP A 101 -5.88 9.57 7.32
N PRO A 102 -7.10 9.99 6.93
CA PRO A 102 -7.47 11.41 6.93
C PRO A 102 -7.39 12.10 8.30
N ALA A 103 -7.40 11.35 9.40
CA ALA A 103 -7.16 11.89 10.74
C ALA A 103 -5.86 12.71 10.83
N MET A 104 -4.84 12.32 10.04
CA MET A 104 -3.56 13.02 9.96
C MET A 104 -3.67 14.47 9.54
N ILE A 105 -4.71 14.85 8.77
CA ILE A 105 -4.93 16.24 8.36
C ILE A 105 -5.14 17.12 9.60
N SER A 106 -6.08 16.72 10.47
CA SER A 106 -6.36 17.45 11.70
C SER A 106 -5.19 17.38 12.69
N LEU A 107 -4.58 16.21 12.85
CA LEU A 107 -3.48 16.00 13.80
C LEU A 107 -2.22 16.78 13.41
N ALA A 108 -1.87 16.83 12.12
CA ALA A 108 -0.74 17.60 11.63
C ALA A 108 -0.95 19.10 11.89
N LYS A 109 -2.14 19.62 11.56
CA LYS A 109 -2.49 21.02 11.81
C LYS A 109 -2.44 21.37 13.31
N GLU A 110 -3.05 20.54 14.16
CA GLU A 110 -3.04 20.73 15.62
C GLU A 110 -1.63 20.66 16.22
N SER A 111 -0.73 19.92 15.58
CA SER A 111 0.66 19.77 16.04
C SER A 111 1.61 20.85 15.54
N GLY A 112 1.11 21.82 14.75
CA GLY A 112 1.93 22.88 14.16
C GLY A 112 2.80 22.42 12.99
N PHE A 113 2.43 21.34 12.30
CA PHE A 113 3.15 20.92 11.09
C PHE A 113 2.79 21.83 9.91
N GLU A 114 3.79 22.45 9.30
CA GLU A 114 3.63 23.42 8.20
C GLU A 114 3.96 22.85 6.81
N GLY A 115 4.53 21.64 6.74
CA GLY A 115 4.92 21.01 5.48
C GLY A 115 3.74 20.44 4.68
N GLU A 116 4.04 19.82 3.55
CA GLU A 116 3.02 19.28 2.63
C GLU A 116 2.40 17.97 3.16
N LEU A 117 1.12 17.77 2.87
CA LEU A 117 0.46 16.47 3.04
C LEU A 117 0.33 15.76 1.69
N HIS A 118 0.92 14.58 1.58
CA HIS A 118 0.87 13.73 0.39
C HIS A 118 -0.05 12.53 0.65
N LEU A 119 -1.04 12.33 -0.22
CA LEU A 119 -1.94 11.20 -0.14
C LEU A 119 -1.26 9.94 -0.69
N SER A 120 -0.91 9.01 0.19
CA SER A 120 -0.37 7.69 -0.11
C SER A 120 -1.30 6.91 -1.04
N THR A 121 -0.75 6.04 -1.89
CA THR A 121 -1.54 5.09 -2.70
C THR A 121 -2.48 4.22 -1.87
N LEU A 122 -2.18 4.02 -0.57
CA LEU A 122 -3.05 3.30 0.37
C LEU A 122 -4.37 4.03 0.64
N GLY A 123 -4.42 5.36 0.46
CA GLY A 123 -5.65 6.15 0.53
C GLY A 123 -6.58 5.93 -0.67
N ASN A 124 -6.12 5.24 -1.73
CA ASN A 124 -6.95 4.76 -2.84
C ASN A 124 -7.72 5.87 -3.61
N CYS A 125 -7.08 7.02 -3.87
CA CYS A 125 -7.62 8.02 -4.80
C CYS A 125 -7.27 7.64 -6.25
N THR A 126 -8.14 6.86 -6.89
CA THR A 126 -7.86 6.22 -8.18
C THR A 126 -8.63 6.76 -9.38
N HIS A 127 -9.37 7.86 -9.24
CA HIS A 127 -10.13 8.44 -10.34
C HIS A 127 -9.97 9.97 -10.42
N PRO A 128 -10.04 10.58 -11.62
CA PRO A 128 -9.75 11.98 -11.87
C PRO A 128 -10.46 12.95 -10.92
N ALA A 129 -11.77 12.81 -10.75
CA ALA A 129 -12.53 13.75 -9.93
C ALA A 129 -12.21 13.68 -8.43
N GLY A 130 -11.65 12.55 -7.97
CA GLY A 130 -11.20 12.40 -6.59
C GLY A 130 -10.11 13.40 -6.21
N LEU A 131 -9.31 13.85 -7.18
CA LEU A 131 -8.23 14.83 -6.96
C LEU A 131 -8.77 16.18 -6.45
N HIS A 132 -9.96 16.59 -6.87
CA HIS A 132 -10.58 17.82 -6.34
C HIS A 132 -10.96 17.69 -4.86
N THR A 133 -11.44 16.52 -4.43
CA THR A 133 -11.73 16.25 -3.01
C THR A 133 -10.45 16.20 -2.20
N ALA A 134 -9.40 15.54 -2.71
CA ALA A 134 -8.08 15.52 -2.08
C ALA A 134 -7.52 16.94 -1.90
N SER A 135 -7.58 17.76 -2.97
CA SER A 135 -7.17 19.17 -2.92
C SER A 135 -7.91 19.96 -1.85
N LYS A 136 -9.25 19.88 -1.83
CA LYS A 136 -10.10 20.63 -0.88
C LYS A 136 -9.87 20.24 0.59
N THR A 137 -9.31 19.05 0.81
CA THR A 137 -9.06 18.51 2.16
C THR A 137 -7.62 18.71 2.63
N GLY A 138 -6.80 19.43 1.86
CA GLY A 138 -5.46 19.85 2.28
C GLY A 138 -4.32 18.98 1.77
N PHE A 139 -4.57 18.07 0.81
CA PHE A 139 -3.48 17.34 0.16
C PHE A 139 -2.87 18.16 -0.97
N SER A 140 -1.55 18.35 -0.92
CA SER A 140 -0.77 19.03 -1.97
C SER A 140 -0.29 18.07 -3.05
N ARG A 141 -0.32 16.76 -2.78
CA ARG A 141 0.15 15.72 -3.72
C ARG A 141 -0.64 14.44 -3.57
N VAL A 142 -0.88 13.74 -4.68
CA VAL A 142 -1.49 12.40 -4.71
C VAL A 142 -0.52 11.41 -5.34
N VAL A 143 -0.22 10.33 -4.61
CA VAL A 143 0.60 9.24 -5.12
C VAL A 143 -0.27 8.30 -5.93
N LEU A 144 0.03 8.17 -7.23
CA LEU A 144 -0.70 7.31 -8.14
C LEU A 144 -0.28 5.84 -8.00
N PRO A 145 -1.22 4.91 -8.13
CA PRO A 145 -0.95 3.49 -7.97
C PRO A 145 -0.20 2.90 -9.18
N ARG A 146 0.57 1.82 -8.94
CA ARG A 146 1.46 1.20 -9.95
C ARG A 146 0.73 0.37 -11.00
N GLU A 147 -0.53 0.05 -10.73
CA GLU A 147 -1.44 -0.65 -11.63
C GLU A 147 -2.05 0.24 -12.71
N PHE A 148 -1.71 1.54 -12.75
CA PHE A 148 -2.17 2.47 -13.78
C PHE A 148 -1.43 2.30 -15.11
N THR A 149 -2.17 2.52 -16.19
CA THR A 149 -1.61 2.73 -17.53
C THR A 149 -1.08 4.15 -17.68
N ILE A 150 -0.26 4.38 -18.71
CA ILE A 150 0.20 5.74 -19.04
C ILE A 150 -0.97 6.70 -19.36
N ASP A 151 -2.03 6.20 -19.98
CA ASP A 151 -3.20 7.00 -20.35
C ASP A 151 -4.04 7.38 -19.12
N GLU A 152 -4.12 6.47 -18.14
CA GLU A 152 -4.73 6.78 -16.84
C GLU A 152 -3.93 7.83 -16.07
N ILE A 153 -2.60 7.76 -16.09
CA ILE A 153 -1.73 8.80 -15.50
C ILE A 153 -1.97 10.15 -16.19
N LYS A 154 -2.07 10.19 -17.52
CA LYS A 154 -2.41 11.41 -18.27
C LYS A 154 -3.79 11.95 -17.93
N ALA A 155 -4.79 11.07 -17.78
CA ALA A 155 -6.14 11.47 -17.39
C ALA A 155 -6.17 12.08 -15.97
N MET A 156 -5.41 11.52 -15.04
CA MET A 156 -5.23 12.11 -13.70
C MET A 156 -4.55 13.47 -13.79
N ALA A 157 -3.47 13.59 -14.56
CA ALA A 157 -2.73 14.84 -14.76
C ALA A 157 -3.60 15.95 -15.34
N GLN A 158 -4.44 15.62 -16.33
CA GLN A 158 -5.35 16.59 -16.96
C GLN A 158 -6.41 17.12 -15.98
N ALA A 159 -6.85 16.29 -15.03
CA ALA A 159 -7.88 16.65 -14.06
C ALA A 159 -7.31 17.21 -12.74
N ALA A 160 -6.00 17.15 -12.54
CA ALA A 160 -5.37 17.60 -11.30
C ALA A 160 -5.57 19.12 -11.11
N PRO A 161 -6.12 19.55 -9.95
CA PRO A 161 -6.17 20.96 -9.59
C PRO A 161 -4.79 21.62 -9.58
N ASP A 162 -4.76 22.95 -9.69
CA ASP A 162 -3.48 23.65 -9.84
C ASP A 162 -2.51 23.44 -8.69
N ASN A 163 -3.04 23.34 -7.48
CA ASN A 163 -2.31 23.14 -6.22
C ASN A 163 -2.11 21.66 -5.85
N VAL A 164 -2.38 20.71 -6.77
CA VAL A 164 -2.15 19.28 -6.54
C VAL A 164 -1.17 18.72 -7.56
N ASP A 165 -0.07 18.21 -7.03
CA ASP A 165 0.92 17.45 -7.77
C ASP A 165 0.60 15.95 -7.80
N LEU A 166 1.17 15.25 -8.78
CA LEU A 166 1.11 13.81 -8.91
C LEU A 166 2.49 13.19 -8.73
N GLU A 167 2.53 12.12 -7.92
CA GLU A 167 3.71 11.28 -7.73
C GLU A 167 3.46 9.91 -8.36
N VAL A 168 4.39 9.46 -9.20
CA VAL A 168 4.32 8.15 -9.86
C VAL A 168 5.46 7.28 -9.40
N PHE A 169 5.20 6.01 -9.16
CA PHE A 169 6.28 5.05 -8.98
C PHE A 169 6.96 4.79 -10.32
N VAL A 170 8.28 4.71 -10.30
CA VAL A 170 9.09 4.37 -11.48
C VAL A 170 9.80 3.02 -11.32
N HIS A 171 10.00 2.53 -10.10
CA HIS A 171 10.73 1.29 -9.88
C HIS A 171 10.37 0.57 -8.58
N GLY A 172 10.61 -0.73 -8.52
CA GLY A 172 10.60 -1.53 -7.29
C GLY A 172 9.41 -2.48 -7.13
N ALA A 173 9.35 -3.18 -5.99
CA ALA A 173 8.54 -4.38 -5.83
C ALA A 173 7.01 -4.18 -5.98
N LEU A 174 6.37 -4.89 -6.91
CA LEU A 174 4.91 -4.84 -7.08
C LEU A 174 4.16 -5.61 -5.99
N CYS A 175 2.97 -5.10 -5.66
CA CYS A 175 1.97 -5.82 -4.88
C CYS A 175 0.97 -6.49 -5.82
N TYR A 176 0.52 -7.69 -5.47
CA TYR A 176 -0.56 -8.36 -6.21
C TYR A 176 -1.89 -7.61 -6.11
N SER A 177 -2.22 -7.15 -4.89
CA SER A 177 -3.43 -6.40 -4.63
C SER A 177 -3.28 -4.94 -5.01
N VAL A 178 -4.39 -4.34 -5.42
CA VAL A 178 -4.54 -2.89 -5.55
C VAL A 178 -4.24 -2.23 -4.20
N SER A 179 -3.55 -1.09 -4.25
CA SER A 179 -3.10 -0.40 -3.04
C SER A 179 -4.29 -0.01 -2.15
N GLY A 180 -4.19 -0.30 -0.85
CA GLY A 180 -5.29 -0.09 0.10
C GLY A 180 -6.40 -1.17 0.10
N ARG A 181 -6.25 -2.25 -0.68
CA ARG A 181 -7.25 -3.34 -0.82
C ARG A 181 -6.68 -4.75 -0.56
N CYS A 182 -5.66 -4.85 0.29
CA CYS A 182 -5.08 -6.12 0.71
C CYS A 182 -5.34 -6.38 2.20
N TYR A 183 -6.14 -7.40 2.49
CA TYR A 183 -6.49 -7.79 3.86
C TYR A 183 -5.95 -9.19 4.22
N TRP A 184 -5.31 -9.85 3.26
CA TRP A 184 -4.93 -11.25 3.29
C TRP A 184 -4.13 -11.63 4.55
N SER A 185 -3.10 -10.84 4.86
CA SER A 185 -2.21 -11.06 6.01
C SER A 185 -2.93 -10.85 7.36
N SER A 186 -3.93 -9.96 7.39
CA SER A 186 -4.76 -9.72 8.56
C SER A 186 -5.69 -10.90 8.83
N TRP A 187 -6.43 -11.34 7.81
CA TRP A 187 -7.41 -12.41 7.95
C TRP A 187 -6.82 -13.78 8.28
N PHE A 188 -5.60 -14.07 7.84
CA PHE A 188 -4.91 -15.33 8.09
C PHE A 188 -3.96 -15.33 9.29
N GLY A 189 -3.65 -14.16 9.87
CA GLY A 189 -2.64 -14.12 10.94
C GLY A 189 -2.57 -12.82 11.76
N GLY A 190 -3.58 -11.95 11.66
CA GLY A 190 -3.69 -10.73 12.46
C GLY A 190 -2.65 -9.66 12.16
N LYS A 191 -1.94 -9.77 11.05
CA LYS A 191 -0.87 -8.85 10.66
C LYS A 191 -1.32 -7.97 9.51
N SER A 192 -1.98 -6.84 9.83
CA SER A 192 -2.58 -5.98 8.80
C SER A 192 -1.55 -5.34 7.87
N ALA A 193 -1.80 -5.44 6.56
CA ALA A 193 -0.97 -4.78 5.55
C ALA A 193 -1.17 -3.26 5.55
N LEU A 194 -2.35 -2.78 5.94
CA LEU A 194 -2.66 -1.36 6.09
C LEU A 194 -1.93 -0.71 7.28
N ARG A 195 -1.36 -1.53 8.17
CA ARG A 195 -0.53 -1.10 9.31
C ARG A 195 0.93 -1.52 9.18
N GLY A 196 1.36 -1.88 7.96
CA GLY A 196 2.76 -2.20 7.68
C GLY A 196 3.28 -3.53 8.22
N ARG A 197 2.38 -4.45 8.61
CA ARG A 197 2.72 -5.77 9.18
C ARG A 197 2.64 -6.92 8.17
N CYS A 198 2.46 -6.62 6.88
CA CYS A 198 2.21 -7.63 5.85
C CYS A 198 3.31 -8.72 5.81
N VAL A 199 2.91 -9.99 5.99
CA VAL A 199 3.83 -11.16 5.89
C VAL A 199 3.95 -11.74 4.48
N GLN A 200 3.51 -10.97 3.48
CA GLN A 200 3.61 -11.32 2.06
C GLN A 200 2.97 -12.68 1.70
N PRO A 201 1.72 -12.98 2.10
CA PRO A 201 1.07 -14.25 1.78
C PRO A 201 0.94 -14.49 0.26
N CYS A 202 0.88 -13.43 -0.54
CA CYS A 202 0.84 -13.51 -1.99
C CYS A 202 2.12 -14.12 -2.61
N ARG A 203 3.26 -14.06 -1.91
CA ARG A 203 4.52 -14.61 -2.44
C ARG A 203 4.64 -16.12 -2.26
N ARG A 204 3.75 -16.77 -1.51
CA ARG A 204 3.79 -18.21 -1.21
C ARG A 204 3.36 -19.07 -2.41
N MET A 205 3.70 -20.36 -2.38
CA MET A 205 3.15 -21.36 -3.31
C MET A 205 1.74 -21.77 -2.90
N TYR A 206 0.82 -21.81 -3.85
CA TYR A 206 -0.55 -22.26 -3.68
C TYR A 206 -0.79 -23.49 -4.54
N SER A 207 -1.71 -24.37 -4.13
CA SER A 207 -2.09 -25.54 -4.90
C SER A 207 -3.48 -25.41 -5.52
N GLN A 208 -3.59 -25.76 -6.79
CA GLN A 208 -4.86 -25.92 -7.51
C GLN A 208 -4.70 -27.06 -8.53
N LYS A 209 -5.71 -27.95 -8.62
CA LYS A 209 -5.70 -29.09 -9.56
C LYS A 209 -4.40 -29.93 -9.52
N ASN A 210 -3.91 -30.24 -8.32
CA ASN A 210 -2.65 -30.97 -8.08
C ASN A 210 -1.37 -30.28 -8.58
N GLN A 211 -1.44 -29.03 -9.04
CA GLN A 211 -0.27 -28.22 -9.36
C GLN A 211 0.02 -27.27 -8.20
N LYS A 212 1.31 -27.01 -7.93
CA LYS A 212 1.77 -26.02 -6.96
C LYS A 212 2.51 -24.91 -7.70
N GLN A 213 2.03 -23.68 -7.58
CA GLN A 213 2.62 -22.54 -8.28
C GLN A 213 2.51 -21.25 -7.46
N ARG A 214 3.23 -20.20 -7.90
CA ARG A 214 3.17 -18.85 -7.30
C ARG A 214 2.17 -17.97 -8.04
N HIS A 215 0.88 -18.28 -7.91
CA HIS A 215 -0.18 -17.56 -8.62
C HIS A 215 -0.28 -16.05 -8.31
N PHE A 216 0.33 -15.57 -7.22
CA PHE A 216 0.17 -14.19 -6.74
C PHE A 216 1.51 -13.49 -6.44
N SER A 217 2.66 -14.12 -6.72
CA SER A 217 3.96 -13.50 -6.47
C SER A 217 4.24 -12.56 -7.63
N CYS A 218 4.42 -11.25 -7.39
CA CYS A 218 4.74 -10.32 -8.47
C CYS A 218 6.25 -10.11 -8.62
N MET A 219 6.65 -9.90 -9.86
CA MET A 219 7.90 -9.24 -10.30
C MET A 219 8.07 -7.82 -9.74
N ASP A 220 9.23 -7.22 -9.96
CA ASP A 220 9.46 -5.80 -9.63
C ASP A 220 9.03 -4.91 -10.83
N PHE A 221 8.50 -3.71 -10.55
CA PHE A 221 8.09 -2.74 -11.57
C PHE A 221 9.31 -1.96 -12.09
N SER A 222 9.28 -1.61 -13.37
CA SER A 222 10.18 -0.63 -13.98
C SER A 222 9.42 0.27 -14.95
N ALA A 223 9.76 1.55 -14.99
CA ALA A 223 9.23 2.53 -15.95
C ALA A 223 10.29 2.99 -16.97
N ASP A 224 11.44 2.34 -17.00
CA ASP A 224 12.61 2.67 -17.84
C ASP A 224 12.28 2.92 -19.32
N VAL A 225 11.37 2.13 -19.90
CA VAL A 225 10.96 2.27 -21.31
C VAL A 225 10.13 3.52 -21.59
N LEU A 226 9.45 4.05 -20.58
CA LEU A 226 8.54 5.19 -20.68
C LEU A 226 8.99 6.41 -19.87
N ALA A 227 10.21 6.40 -19.33
CA ALA A 227 10.76 7.50 -18.54
C ALA A 227 10.65 8.86 -19.28
N LYS A 228 10.95 8.88 -20.59
CA LYS A 228 10.79 10.09 -21.41
C LYS A 228 9.34 10.58 -21.46
N VAL A 229 8.39 9.67 -21.70
CA VAL A 229 6.96 10.02 -21.79
C VAL A 229 6.46 10.50 -20.42
N LEU A 230 6.82 9.81 -19.34
CA LEU A 230 6.46 10.20 -17.97
C LEU A 230 6.99 11.58 -17.59
N LYS A 231 8.19 11.96 -18.09
CA LYS A 231 8.79 13.28 -17.85
C LYS A 231 7.97 14.42 -18.47
N GLU A 232 7.29 14.14 -19.58
CA GLU A 232 6.53 15.12 -20.36
C GLU A 232 5.08 15.28 -19.87
N ILE A 233 4.60 14.41 -18.97
CA ILE A 233 3.24 14.51 -18.44
C ILE A 233 3.16 15.69 -17.44
N PRO A 234 2.27 16.68 -17.67
CA PRO A 234 2.12 17.80 -16.75
C PRO A 234 1.67 17.31 -15.37
N LYS A 235 1.99 18.06 -14.30
CA LYS A 235 1.65 17.73 -12.90
C LYS A 235 2.28 16.44 -12.35
N VAL A 236 2.90 15.58 -13.16
CA VAL A 236 3.76 14.50 -12.65
C VAL A 236 5.09 15.12 -12.23
N THR A 237 5.18 15.52 -10.96
CA THR A 237 6.34 16.26 -10.43
C THR A 237 7.32 15.40 -9.65
N THR A 238 6.96 14.14 -9.33
CA THR A 238 7.80 13.24 -8.55
C THR A 238 7.81 11.83 -9.11
N TRP A 239 9.01 11.28 -9.31
CA TRP A 239 9.31 9.88 -9.64
C TRP A 239 9.79 9.15 -8.39
N LYS A 240 8.97 8.22 -7.91
CA LYS A 240 9.23 7.47 -6.68
C LYS A 240 9.81 6.10 -6.94
N ILE A 241 10.89 5.78 -6.23
CA ILE A 241 11.48 4.44 -6.21
C ILE A 241 10.94 3.70 -4.97
N GLU A 242 10.30 2.54 -5.15
CA GLU A 242 9.86 1.71 -4.02
C GLU A 242 11.01 0.84 -3.50
N GLY A 243 11.36 0.99 -2.23
CA GLY A 243 12.47 0.20 -1.68
C GLY A 243 12.84 0.43 -0.24
N ARG A 244 11.93 0.84 0.66
CA ARG A 244 12.30 1.18 2.06
C ARG A 244 12.96 0.05 2.88
N LYS A 245 12.97 -1.20 2.41
CA LYS A 245 13.67 -2.33 3.04
C LYS A 245 14.92 -2.76 2.27
N LYS A 246 15.28 -2.02 1.22
CA LYS A 246 16.38 -2.36 0.32
C LYS A 246 17.67 -1.77 0.86
N SER A 247 18.80 -2.37 0.48
CA SER A 247 20.12 -1.98 0.93
C SER A 247 20.53 -0.61 0.38
N PRO A 248 21.55 0.04 0.98
CA PRO A 248 22.15 1.26 0.45
C PRO A 248 22.56 1.13 -1.03
N HIS A 249 23.07 -0.05 -1.41
CA HIS A 249 23.42 -0.39 -2.79
C HIS A 249 22.23 -0.26 -3.76
N TYR A 250 21.08 -0.86 -3.44
CA TYR A 250 19.87 -0.74 -4.26
C TYR A 250 19.46 0.73 -4.42
N VAL A 251 19.46 1.49 -3.31
CA VAL A 251 19.08 2.91 -3.31
C VAL A 251 20.01 3.71 -4.21
N PHE A 252 21.33 3.55 -4.06
CA PHE A 252 22.32 4.27 -4.84
C PHE A 252 22.16 4.01 -6.34
N TYR A 253 22.12 2.74 -6.74
CA TYR A 253 22.08 2.34 -8.15
C TYR A 253 20.76 2.72 -8.82
N THR A 254 19.62 2.56 -8.14
CA THR A 254 18.32 2.96 -8.71
C THR A 254 18.20 4.48 -8.86
N VAL A 255 18.70 5.27 -7.90
CA VAL A 255 18.73 6.74 -8.02
C VAL A 255 19.61 7.17 -9.20
N LYS A 256 20.84 6.63 -9.32
CA LYS A 256 21.74 6.92 -10.46
C LYS A 256 21.07 6.59 -11.80
N ALA A 257 20.43 5.42 -11.91
CA ALA A 257 19.75 5.01 -13.13
C ALA A 257 18.64 5.99 -13.54
N TYR A 258 17.74 6.35 -12.61
CA TYR A 258 16.62 7.23 -12.94
C TYR A 258 17.03 8.68 -13.15
N ARG A 259 18.12 9.14 -12.51
CA ARG A 259 18.74 10.41 -12.86
C ARG A 259 19.26 10.42 -14.29
N LEU A 260 19.98 9.38 -14.72
CA LEU A 260 20.43 9.27 -16.12
C LEU A 260 19.23 9.25 -17.08
N LEU A 261 18.20 8.45 -16.80
CA LEU A 261 16.99 8.42 -17.65
C LEU A 261 16.24 9.76 -17.71
N ARG A 262 16.27 10.54 -16.64
CA ARG A 262 15.61 11.86 -16.55
C ARG A 262 16.45 12.96 -17.21
N ASP A 263 17.73 13.02 -16.88
CA ASP A 263 18.62 14.17 -17.12
C ASP A 263 19.41 14.01 -18.42
N ASP A 264 19.85 12.78 -18.74
CA ASP A 264 20.54 12.45 -19.99
C ASP A 264 20.04 11.12 -20.61
N PRO A 265 18.84 11.13 -21.24
CA PRO A 265 18.23 9.92 -21.79
C PRO A 265 19.04 9.24 -22.90
N LYS A 266 20.11 9.87 -23.42
CA LYS A 266 21.03 9.23 -24.38
C LYS A 266 21.89 8.15 -23.68
N GLN A 267 22.13 8.28 -22.39
CA GLN A 267 22.86 7.30 -21.57
C GLN A 267 21.99 6.14 -21.08
N LYS A 268 20.91 5.81 -21.81
CA LYS A 268 19.97 4.75 -21.43
C LYS A 268 20.66 3.40 -21.19
N LYS A 269 21.68 3.04 -21.97
CA LYS A 269 22.42 1.78 -21.80
C LYS A 269 23.08 1.68 -20.42
N GLU A 270 23.68 2.78 -19.97
CA GLU A 270 24.30 2.86 -18.66
C GLU A 270 23.26 2.88 -17.54
N ALA A 271 22.15 3.59 -17.73
CA ALA A 271 21.04 3.54 -16.78
C ALA A 271 20.48 2.12 -16.59
N LEU A 272 20.32 1.35 -17.68
CA LEU A 272 19.89 -0.05 -17.60
C LEU A 272 20.92 -0.94 -16.89
N TYR A 273 22.21 -0.69 -17.10
CA TYR A 273 23.26 -1.35 -16.35
C TYR A 273 23.12 -1.09 -14.84
N TYR A 274 22.88 0.17 -14.44
CA TYR A 274 22.62 0.49 -13.04
C TYR A 274 21.36 -0.23 -12.49
N LEU A 275 20.28 -0.35 -13.26
CA LEU A 275 19.07 -1.08 -12.83
C LEU A 275 19.31 -2.58 -12.69
N ASP A 276 20.04 -3.22 -13.61
CA ASP A 276 20.43 -4.62 -13.49
C ASP A 276 21.29 -4.85 -12.25
N TYR A 277 22.21 -3.91 -11.99
CA TYR A 277 23.02 -3.88 -10.79
C TYR A 277 22.26 -3.48 -9.53
N ALA A 278 21.04 -2.96 -9.59
CA ALA A 278 20.25 -2.77 -8.38
C ALA A 278 19.89 -4.12 -7.72
N MET A 279 20.09 -5.27 -8.41
CA MET A 279 19.91 -6.61 -7.85
C MET A 279 18.46 -6.86 -7.37
N GLY A 280 17.50 -6.28 -8.09
CA GLY A 280 16.07 -6.51 -7.92
C GLY A 280 15.62 -7.91 -8.34
N ARG A 281 14.30 -8.13 -8.41
CA ARG A 281 13.73 -9.26 -9.16
C ARG A 281 13.71 -8.93 -10.66
N GLU A 282 13.36 -9.92 -11.47
CA GLU A 282 12.95 -9.69 -12.85
C GLU A 282 11.94 -8.52 -12.94
N PHE A 283 12.14 -7.65 -13.92
CA PHE A 283 11.34 -6.44 -14.09
C PHE A 283 10.18 -6.66 -15.06
N THR A 284 9.13 -5.90 -14.85
CA THR A 284 7.99 -5.80 -15.74
C THR A 284 7.50 -4.36 -15.84
N HIS A 285 6.97 -3.99 -17.01
CA HIS A 285 6.26 -2.73 -17.23
C HIS A 285 4.79 -2.81 -16.80
N TYR A 286 4.34 -3.99 -16.36
CA TYR A 286 2.99 -4.27 -15.91
C TYR A 286 1.93 -3.79 -16.93
N ASN A 287 1.07 -2.85 -16.53
CA ASN A 287 0.03 -2.25 -17.36
C ASN A 287 0.43 -0.88 -17.91
N LEU A 288 1.65 -0.40 -17.66
CA LEU A 288 2.06 0.97 -18.01
C LEU A 288 1.88 1.24 -19.52
N LEU A 289 2.13 0.22 -20.35
CA LEU A 289 1.82 0.18 -21.78
C LEU A 289 0.57 -0.67 -22.03
N SER A 290 -0.59 -0.02 -22.23
CA SER A 290 -1.86 -0.69 -22.51
C SER A 290 -1.81 -1.60 -23.76
N GLN A 291 -1.01 -1.23 -24.75
CA GLN A 291 -0.83 -1.99 -26.01
C GLN A 291 0.12 -3.19 -25.87
N ARG A 292 0.91 -3.24 -24.78
CA ARG A 292 1.90 -4.30 -24.54
C ARG A 292 1.97 -4.62 -23.05
N ILE A 293 0.93 -5.29 -22.58
CA ILE A 293 0.82 -5.74 -21.20
C ILE A 293 1.90 -6.81 -20.94
N MET A 294 2.68 -6.61 -19.89
CA MET A 294 3.62 -7.62 -19.37
C MET A 294 3.12 -8.07 -18.00
N SER A 295 2.48 -9.23 -17.94
CA SER A 295 1.91 -9.71 -16.67
C SER A 295 3.02 -9.86 -15.62
N PRO A 296 2.91 -9.23 -14.43
CA PRO A 296 3.91 -9.37 -13.37
C PRO A 296 3.86 -10.75 -12.70
N LEU A 297 2.96 -11.63 -13.14
CA LEU A 297 2.75 -12.99 -12.62
C LEU A 297 3.34 -14.08 -13.51
N GLU A 298 3.79 -13.74 -14.72
CA GLU A 298 4.37 -14.67 -15.70
C GLU A 298 5.89 -14.67 -15.62
N HIS A 299 6.46 -15.56 -14.82
CA HIS A 299 7.89 -15.57 -14.53
C HIS A 299 8.64 -16.51 -15.46
N SER A 300 9.72 -16.02 -16.06
CA SER A 300 10.66 -16.85 -16.82
C SER A 300 11.67 -17.58 -15.91
N SER A 301 11.76 -17.15 -14.64
CA SER A 301 12.75 -17.59 -13.66
C SER A 301 12.21 -17.64 -12.22
N ASP A 302 12.97 -18.23 -11.28
CA ASP A 302 12.62 -18.21 -9.86
C ASP A 302 12.54 -16.76 -9.34
N THR A 303 11.51 -16.45 -8.54
CA THR A 303 11.14 -15.08 -8.13
C THR A 303 12.07 -14.45 -7.06
N GLY A 304 13.30 -14.92 -6.93
CA GLY A 304 14.31 -14.42 -5.99
C GLY A 304 14.97 -13.13 -6.49
N SER A 305 15.30 -12.20 -5.59
CA SER A 305 16.07 -11.00 -5.94
C SER A 305 17.57 -11.29 -6.01
N GLY A 306 18.33 -10.56 -6.83
CA GLY A 306 19.78 -10.68 -6.90
C GLY A 306 20.29 -10.87 -8.32
N LEU A 307 21.52 -10.42 -8.59
CA LEU A 307 22.15 -10.61 -9.89
C LEU A 307 22.62 -12.06 -10.03
N PHE A 308 22.07 -12.78 -11.00
CA PHE A 308 22.41 -14.19 -11.21
C PHE A 308 23.86 -14.36 -11.67
N LEU A 309 24.68 -14.96 -10.82
CA LEU A 309 26.09 -15.21 -11.11
C LEU A 309 26.32 -16.54 -11.81
N GLY A 310 25.52 -17.56 -11.50
CA GLY A 310 25.72 -18.90 -12.05
C GLY A 310 25.07 -19.98 -11.20
N ARG A 311 25.49 -21.24 -11.42
CA ARG A 311 25.00 -22.40 -10.67
C ARG A 311 26.15 -23.15 -10.02
N VAL A 312 25.92 -23.67 -8.83
CA VAL A 312 26.86 -24.50 -8.08
C VAL A 312 27.28 -25.70 -8.91
N LYS A 313 28.59 -25.91 -8.95
CA LYS A 313 29.29 -27.04 -9.55
C LYS A 313 29.90 -27.88 -8.42
N ASN A 314 30.04 -29.19 -8.67
CA ASN A 314 30.65 -30.19 -7.78
C ASN A 314 30.17 -30.17 -6.30
N PRO A 315 29.19 -31.00 -5.89
CA PRO A 315 28.65 -30.97 -4.52
C PRO A 315 29.67 -31.27 -3.39
N ALA A 316 30.72 -32.06 -3.66
CA ALA A 316 31.74 -32.41 -2.66
C ALA A 316 32.65 -31.21 -2.32
N GLU A 317 32.92 -30.39 -3.34
CA GLU A 317 33.65 -29.14 -3.21
C GLU A 317 32.91 -28.05 -3.99
N PRO A 318 31.83 -27.50 -3.40
CA PRO A 318 30.90 -26.64 -4.11
C PRO A 318 31.59 -25.36 -4.54
N TYR A 319 31.55 -25.05 -5.83
CA TYR A 319 32.06 -23.79 -6.38
C TYR A 319 31.09 -23.23 -7.42
N VAL A 320 31.19 -21.93 -7.68
CA VAL A 320 30.50 -21.26 -8.78
C VAL A 320 31.52 -20.63 -9.72
N VAL A 321 31.19 -20.61 -11.01
CA VAL A 321 31.89 -19.84 -12.03
C VAL A 321 31.03 -18.61 -12.30
N PRO A 322 31.37 -17.43 -11.74
CA PRO A 322 30.49 -16.29 -11.78
C PRO A 322 30.54 -15.62 -13.16
N ARG A 323 29.39 -15.15 -13.62
CA ARG A 323 29.21 -14.40 -14.87
C ARG A 323 29.77 -12.98 -14.78
N GLU A 324 29.93 -12.47 -13.57
CA GLU A 324 30.54 -11.18 -13.26
C GLU A 324 31.74 -11.39 -12.35
N GLU A 325 32.62 -10.39 -12.24
CA GLU A 325 33.67 -10.42 -11.23
C GLU A 325 33.09 -10.30 -9.82
N LEU A 326 33.79 -10.87 -8.84
CA LEU A 326 33.45 -10.80 -7.43
C LEU A 326 34.53 -10.01 -6.70
N LEU A 327 34.11 -9.02 -5.93
CA LEU A 327 34.99 -8.17 -5.12
C LEU A 327 34.96 -8.65 -3.66
N VAL A 328 36.04 -8.37 -2.93
CA VAL A 328 36.09 -8.66 -1.49
C VAL A 328 34.97 -7.90 -0.78
N GLY A 329 34.14 -8.59 -0.01
CA GLY A 329 33.01 -8.02 0.71
C GLY A 329 31.65 -8.13 0.01
N ASP A 330 31.60 -8.56 -1.26
CA ASP A 330 30.32 -8.84 -1.94
C ASP A 330 29.54 -9.92 -1.17
N LEU A 331 28.20 -9.77 -1.12
CA LEU A 331 27.32 -10.77 -0.49
C LEU A 331 26.67 -11.65 -1.55
N LEU A 332 26.82 -12.97 -1.38
CA LEU A 332 26.25 -13.98 -2.25
C LEU A 332 25.12 -14.72 -1.53
N ARG A 333 24.00 -14.93 -2.22
CA ARG A 333 22.97 -15.89 -1.81
C ARG A 333 23.09 -17.17 -2.63
N ILE A 334 23.16 -18.31 -1.94
CA ILE A 334 23.17 -19.63 -2.54
C ILE A 334 21.78 -20.25 -2.35
N GLY A 335 21.12 -20.57 -3.46
CA GLY A 335 19.71 -20.98 -3.47
C GLY A 335 18.75 -19.80 -3.45
N ASN A 336 17.46 -20.11 -3.34
CA ASN A 336 16.38 -19.14 -3.23
C ASN A 336 16.06 -18.86 -1.76
N GLU A 337 15.60 -17.65 -1.40
CA GLU A 337 15.29 -17.25 -0.01
C GLU A 337 14.31 -18.17 0.71
N GLU A 338 13.48 -18.88 -0.04
CA GLU A 338 12.48 -19.80 0.51
C GLU A 338 13.00 -21.23 0.69
N ASP A 339 14.17 -21.55 0.16
CA ASP A 339 14.79 -22.83 0.36
C ASP A 339 15.22 -22.92 1.83
N GLY A 340 14.79 -23.98 2.53
CA GLY A 340 15.21 -24.23 3.92
C GLY A 340 16.73 -24.46 4.07
N PHE A 341 17.44 -24.62 2.95
CA PHE A 341 18.89 -24.79 2.87
C PHE A 341 19.63 -23.57 2.32
N HIS A 342 18.94 -22.45 2.02
CA HIS A 342 19.60 -21.26 1.49
C HIS A 342 20.68 -20.75 2.45
N ASP A 343 21.70 -20.11 1.88
CA ASP A 343 22.83 -19.60 2.65
C ASP A 343 23.29 -18.25 2.10
N ILE A 344 23.81 -17.40 2.97
CA ILE A 344 24.40 -16.10 2.61
C ILE A 344 25.88 -16.12 2.97
N GLN A 345 26.74 -15.81 1.99
CA GLN A 345 28.20 -15.87 2.15
C GLN A 345 28.85 -14.59 1.65
N ASN A 346 29.82 -14.08 2.42
CA ASN A 346 30.71 -13.01 1.99
C ASN A 346 31.76 -13.55 1.01
N VAL A 347 32.08 -12.75 0.00
CA VAL A 347 33.25 -12.96 -0.86
C VAL A 347 34.50 -12.55 -0.10
N THR A 348 35.37 -13.51 0.21
CA THR A 348 36.59 -13.28 1.00
C THR A 348 37.83 -12.96 0.16
N ARG A 349 37.76 -13.21 -1.15
CA ARG A 349 38.85 -12.94 -2.10
C ARG A 349 38.26 -12.51 -3.44
N ALA A 350 38.92 -11.59 -4.13
CA ALA A 350 38.51 -11.19 -5.46
C ALA A 350 38.58 -12.38 -6.43
N VAL A 351 37.59 -12.50 -7.33
CA VAL A 351 37.56 -13.52 -8.37
C VAL A 351 37.15 -12.88 -9.69
N PRO A 352 37.96 -12.98 -10.75
CA PRO A 352 37.61 -12.40 -12.05
C PRO A 352 36.40 -13.10 -12.66
N LYS A 353 35.77 -12.44 -13.65
CA LYS A 353 34.71 -13.03 -14.48
C LYS A 353 35.17 -14.38 -15.04
N LYS A 354 34.30 -15.41 -14.93
CA LYS A 354 34.59 -16.82 -15.29
C LYS A 354 35.68 -17.51 -14.44
N GLY A 355 36.15 -16.90 -13.34
CA GLY A 355 37.02 -17.56 -12.35
C GLY A 355 36.27 -18.60 -11.49
N LYS A 356 36.97 -19.35 -10.63
CA LYS A 356 36.34 -20.29 -9.68
C LYS A 356 36.24 -19.68 -8.28
N PHE A 357 35.03 -19.48 -7.78
CA PHE A 357 34.77 -19.12 -6.39
C PHE A 357 34.25 -20.34 -5.62
N PHE A 358 35.04 -20.83 -4.66
CA PHE A 358 34.67 -21.96 -3.81
C PHE A 358 33.76 -21.49 -2.67
N LEU A 359 32.64 -22.17 -2.50
CA LEU A 359 31.67 -21.90 -1.44
C LEU A 359 32.18 -22.45 -0.10
N SER A 360 31.72 -21.85 1.01
CA SER A 360 32.17 -22.20 2.36
C SER A 360 31.95 -23.68 2.71
N LYS A 361 32.73 -24.20 3.67
CA LYS A 361 32.57 -25.56 4.18
C LYS A 361 31.16 -25.83 4.74
N LYS A 362 30.45 -24.81 5.25
CA LYS A 362 29.07 -24.93 5.75
C LYS A 362 28.05 -25.26 4.65
N ALA A 363 28.37 -24.95 3.39
CA ALA A 363 27.55 -25.33 2.24
C ALA A 363 27.78 -26.78 1.80
N LYS A 364 28.91 -27.41 2.17
CA LYS A 364 29.22 -28.81 1.79
C LYS A 364 28.15 -29.76 2.34
N GLY A 365 27.62 -30.62 1.47
CA GLY A 365 26.55 -31.57 1.81
C GLY A 365 25.14 -30.97 1.89
N ARG A 366 25.00 -29.64 1.98
CA ARG A 366 23.69 -28.94 2.04
C ARG A 366 23.22 -28.46 0.67
N VAL A 367 24.14 -28.00 -0.18
CA VAL A 367 23.82 -27.45 -1.52
C VAL A 367 24.05 -28.48 -2.62
N ARG A 368 23.13 -28.54 -3.59
CA ARG A 368 23.18 -29.51 -4.70
C ARG A 368 23.82 -28.92 -5.95
N LYS A 369 24.37 -29.76 -6.83
CA LYS A 369 24.79 -29.34 -8.18
C LYS A 369 23.60 -28.69 -8.89
N GLY A 370 23.81 -27.54 -9.52
CA GLY A 370 22.75 -26.80 -10.20
C GLY A 370 22.04 -25.75 -9.35
N THR A 371 22.28 -25.71 -8.02
CA THR A 371 21.72 -24.66 -7.14
C THR A 371 22.15 -23.28 -7.66
N PRO A 372 21.22 -22.33 -7.86
CA PRO A 372 21.58 -21.00 -8.35
C PRO A 372 22.35 -20.19 -7.29
N VAL A 373 23.24 -19.32 -7.74
CA VAL A 373 23.98 -18.37 -6.89
C VAL A 373 23.76 -16.96 -7.41
N TYR A 374 23.41 -16.05 -6.51
CA TYR A 374 23.10 -14.66 -6.80
C TYR A 374 24.03 -13.74 -6.00
N MET A 375 24.47 -12.65 -6.61
CA MET A 375 25.00 -11.51 -5.86
C MET A 375 23.82 -10.67 -5.37
N ILE A 376 23.78 -10.38 -4.07
CA ILE A 376 22.66 -9.66 -3.43
C ILE A 376 23.07 -8.31 -2.85
N ASP A 377 24.37 -8.06 -2.70
CA ASP A 377 24.93 -6.78 -2.30
C ASP A 377 26.33 -6.66 -2.90
N ARG A 378 26.63 -5.54 -3.57
CA ARG A 378 27.98 -5.22 -4.01
C ARG A 378 28.52 -4.09 -3.15
N ARG A 379 29.59 -4.40 -2.41
CA ARG A 379 30.26 -3.45 -1.53
C ARG A 379 31.48 -2.89 -2.26
N GLY A 380 31.22 -1.98 -3.19
CA GLY A 380 32.24 -1.29 -3.98
C GLY A 380 32.84 -0.08 -3.26
N GLY A 381 34.06 0.32 -3.64
CA GLY A 381 34.79 1.40 -2.96
C GLY A 381 34.20 2.81 -3.13
N GLU A 382 33.67 3.16 -4.31
CA GLU A 382 33.20 4.53 -4.58
C GLU A 382 31.96 4.92 -3.74
N MET A 383 30.91 4.10 -3.79
CA MET A 383 29.70 4.33 -3.00
C MET A 383 30.02 4.38 -1.50
N GLU A 384 30.85 3.45 -1.02
CA GLU A 384 31.26 3.39 0.38
C GLU A 384 32.08 4.62 0.80
N ALA A 385 32.99 5.10 -0.05
CA ALA A 385 33.74 6.33 0.20
C ALA A 385 32.82 7.56 0.26
N LEU A 386 31.84 7.67 -0.64
CA LEU A 386 30.85 8.76 -0.61
C LEU A 386 29.99 8.72 0.65
N ILE A 387 29.52 7.54 1.05
CA ILE A 387 28.76 7.37 2.29
C ILE A 387 29.64 7.74 3.50
N GLN A 388 30.89 7.31 3.53
CA GLN A 388 31.80 7.60 4.64
C GLN A 388 32.07 9.11 4.78
N ASN A 389 32.23 9.82 3.68
CA ASN A 389 32.38 11.28 3.69
C ASN A 389 31.13 11.96 4.28
N LEU A 390 29.93 11.53 3.85
CA LEU A 390 28.68 12.04 4.40
C LEU A 390 28.48 11.67 5.88
N GLU A 391 29.00 10.53 6.34
CA GLU A 391 28.99 10.19 7.76
C GLU A 391 29.87 11.14 8.59
N ASN A 392 31.02 11.54 8.05
CA ASN A 392 31.90 12.51 8.69
C ASN A 392 31.24 13.90 8.75
N GLU A 393 30.59 14.33 7.67
CA GLU A 393 29.80 15.57 7.65
C GLU A 393 28.64 15.51 8.66
N LEU A 394 27.91 14.39 8.71
CA LEU A 394 26.85 14.22 9.69
C LEU A 394 27.39 14.30 11.12
N ALA A 395 28.56 13.71 11.38
CA ALA A 395 29.21 13.74 12.69
C ALA A 395 29.49 15.18 13.16
N ALA A 396 29.77 16.10 12.24
CA ALA A 396 29.95 17.53 12.53
C ALA A 396 28.63 18.28 12.82
N VAL A 397 27.47 17.75 12.42
CA VAL A 397 26.16 18.34 12.76
C VAL A 397 25.86 18.11 14.23
N ALA A 398 25.74 19.19 14.99
CA ALA A 398 25.46 19.16 16.42
C ALA A 398 24.18 18.34 16.73
N PRO A 399 24.22 17.43 17.73
CA PRO A 399 23.06 16.66 18.12
C PRO A 399 21.98 17.57 18.72
N VAL A 400 20.72 17.25 18.42
CA VAL A 400 19.57 17.89 19.06
C VAL A 400 19.08 16.96 20.16
N GLU A 401 19.08 17.46 21.39
CA GLU A 401 18.46 16.75 22.50
C GLU A 401 16.94 16.89 22.39
N VAL A 402 16.28 15.81 21.96
CA VAL A 402 14.82 15.75 21.93
C VAL A 402 14.35 15.53 23.36
N ARG A 403 13.82 16.59 23.96
CA ARG A 403 13.23 16.47 25.29
C ARG A 403 12.07 15.47 25.24
N PRO A 404 11.86 14.67 26.30
CA PRO A 404 10.58 14.03 26.52
C PRO A 404 9.49 15.08 26.29
N SER A 405 8.39 14.69 25.67
CA SER A 405 7.22 15.55 25.70
C SER A 405 6.97 15.81 27.18
N VAL A 406 7.22 17.05 27.63
CA VAL A 406 6.73 17.50 28.92
C VAL A 406 5.25 17.14 28.85
N ASP A 407 4.75 16.39 29.84
CA ASP A 407 3.30 16.30 29.99
C ASP A 407 2.85 17.75 29.85
N ALA A 408 2.03 18.02 28.83
CA ALA A 408 1.37 19.30 28.78
C ALA A 408 0.57 19.31 30.07
N GLY A 409 1.13 19.95 31.11
CA GLY A 409 0.51 20.07 32.41
C GLY A 409 -0.90 20.55 32.16
N ASP A 410 -1.87 19.74 32.57
CA ASP A 410 -3.28 20.08 32.50
C ASP A 410 -3.74 20.65 31.15
N ALA A 411 -3.30 20.08 30.02
CA ALA A 411 -4.26 19.99 28.93
C ALA A 411 -5.34 19.04 29.49
N PRO A 412 -6.55 19.53 29.82
CA PRO A 412 -7.57 18.65 30.35
C PRO A 412 -7.66 17.46 29.39
N PRO A 413 -7.83 16.21 29.87
CA PRO A 413 -8.24 15.15 28.97
C PRO A 413 -9.35 15.77 28.14
N VAL A 414 -9.25 15.73 26.81
CA VAL A 414 -10.34 16.22 25.97
C VAL A 414 -11.52 15.39 26.43
N ARG A 415 -12.31 15.96 27.34
CA ARG A 415 -13.48 15.33 27.90
C ARG A 415 -14.36 15.32 26.69
N GLN A 416 -14.34 14.19 25.98
CA GLN A 416 -15.31 13.91 24.95
C GLN A 416 -16.63 14.18 25.65
N LYS A 417 -17.28 15.27 25.26
CA LYS A 417 -18.65 15.53 25.69
C LYS A 417 -19.38 14.30 25.19
N ARG A 418 -19.71 13.38 26.10
CA ARG A 418 -20.69 12.33 25.85
C ARG A 418 -21.93 13.08 25.41
N THR A 419 -22.12 13.22 24.10
CA THR A 419 -23.36 13.73 23.57
C THR A 419 -24.38 12.70 24.00
N ARG A 420 -25.21 13.06 25.00
CA ARG A 420 -26.46 12.36 25.30
C ARG A 420 -27.34 12.53 24.06
N GLY A 421 -27.09 11.68 23.06
CA GLY A 421 -27.92 11.57 21.88
C GLY A 421 -29.29 11.02 22.28
N LYS A 422 -30.31 11.40 21.51
CA LYS A 422 -31.66 10.84 21.57
C LYS A 422 -31.60 9.30 21.66
N LYS A 423 -32.58 8.68 22.33
CA LYS A 423 -32.74 7.21 22.42
C LYS A 423 -32.30 6.56 21.10
N PRO A 424 -31.34 5.62 21.11
CA PRO A 424 -30.83 5.03 19.88
C PRO A 424 -32.01 4.43 19.11
N ARG A 425 -32.17 4.87 17.86
CA ARG A 425 -33.10 4.22 16.95
C ARG A 425 -32.64 2.77 16.83
N ALA A 426 -33.56 1.81 16.91
CA ALA A 426 -33.21 0.40 16.81
C ALA A 426 -32.34 0.19 15.55
N PRO A 427 -31.18 -0.50 15.67
CA PRO A 427 -30.33 -0.71 14.50
C PRO A 427 -31.12 -1.40 13.40
N PHE A 428 -30.93 -0.97 12.15
CA PHE A 428 -31.50 -1.67 11.01
C PHE A 428 -30.45 -2.59 10.37
N GLU A 429 -30.92 -3.66 9.75
CA GLU A 429 -30.07 -4.62 9.06
C GLU A 429 -30.14 -4.40 7.56
N MET A 430 -28.98 -4.42 6.89
CA MET A 430 -28.86 -4.35 5.44
C MET A 430 -28.12 -5.55 4.90
N ASP A 431 -28.78 -6.27 3.99
CA ASP A 431 -28.17 -7.36 3.25
C ASP A 431 -27.68 -6.87 1.88
N VAL A 432 -26.40 -7.08 1.59
CA VAL A 432 -25.72 -6.55 0.41
C VAL A 432 -25.36 -7.69 -0.54
N PHE A 433 -25.74 -7.55 -1.82
CA PHE A 433 -25.53 -8.55 -2.85
C PHE A 433 -24.91 -7.97 -4.13
N ARG A 434 -24.13 -8.79 -4.85
CA ARG A 434 -23.80 -8.51 -6.25
C ARG A 434 -24.94 -9.03 -7.14
N GLY A 435 -25.64 -8.11 -7.80
CA GLY A 435 -26.81 -8.41 -8.61
C GLY A 435 -28.12 -8.43 -7.80
N ARG A 436 -29.21 -8.90 -8.42
CA ARG A 436 -30.53 -8.93 -7.78
C ARG A 436 -30.60 -10.05 -6.74
N PRO A 437 -31.12 -9.79 -5.52
CA PRO A 437 -31.43 -10.84 -4.58
C PRO A 437 -32.43 -11.83 -5.18
N LYS A 438 -32.35 -13.11 -4.80
CA LYS A 438 -33.35 -14.11 -5.21
C LYS A 438 -34.74 -13.70 -4.67
N PRO A 439 -35.81 -13.74 -5.48
CA PRO A 439 -37.17 -13.48 -5.02
C PRO A 439 -37.55 -14.45 -3.88
N GLY A 440 -38.30 -13.98 -2.87
CA GLY A 440 -38.93 -14.83 -1.85
C GLY A 440 -38.22 -14.96 -0.50
N LYS A 441 -37.08 -14.30 -0.27
CA LYS A 441 -36.52 -14.11 1.08
C LYS A 441 -36.88 -12.71 1.59
N GLY A 442 -37.43 -12.62 2.80
CA GLY A 442 -37.92 -11.37 3.42
C GLY A 442 -36.80 -10.41 3.83
N TYR A 443 -36.04 -9.91 2.87
CA TYR A 443 -35.01 -8.89 3.09
C TYR A 443 -35.69 -7.56 3.48
N ARG A 444 -35.33 -6.98 4.63
CA ARG A 444 -35.89 -5.71 5.12
C ARG A 444 -35.39 -4.53 4.29
N ASP A 445 -34.08 -4.26 4.36
CA ASP A 445 -33.37 -3.28 3.54
C ASP A 445 -32.27 -4.00 2.73
N THR A 446 -32.18 -3.68 1.44
CA THR A 446 -31.24 -4.34 0.52
C THR A 446 -30.23 -3.34 -0.03
N GLY A 447 -28.95 -3.69 0.08
CA GLY A 447 -27.85 -3.05 -0.63
C GLY A 447 -27.53 -3.78 -1.92
N MET A 448 -27.26 -3.03 -2.98
CA MET A 448 -26.87 -3.58 -4.28
C MET A 448 -25.58 -2.92 -4.75
N TRP A 449 -24.58 -3.74 -5.05
CA TRP A 449 -23.36 -3.27 -5.72
C TRP A 449 -23.70 -2.71 -7.09
N ILE A 450 -23.26 -1.48 -7.34
CA ILE A 450 -23.31 -0.87 -8.66
C ILE A 450 -21.98 -1.15 -9.34
N SER A 451 -22.06 -1.88 -10.44
CA SER A 451 -20.93 -2.32 -11.24
C SER A 451 -21.24 -2.05 -12.70
N THR A 452 -20.26 -2.08 -13.61
CA THR A 452 -20.48 -1.73 -15.02
C THR A 452 -21.55 -2.61 -15.67
N GLY A 453 -21.64 -3.89 -15.28
CA GLY A 453 -22.71 -4.82 -15.68
C GLY A 453 -24.08 -4.53 -15.04
N GLY A 454 -24.15 -3.74 -13.97
CA GLY A 454 -25.36 -3.39 -13.23
C GLY A 454 -26.02 -2.09 -13.70
N TYR A 455 -25.45 -1.37 -14.66
CA TYR A 455 -25.96 -0.05 -15.06
C TYR A 455 -27.35 -0.05 -15.71
N GLY A 456 -27.80 -1.20 -16.22
CA GLY A 456 -29.17 -1.41 -16.72
C GLY A 456 -30.21 -1.74 -15.64
N ILE A 457 -29.81 -2.00 -14.39
CA ILE A 457 -30.72 -2.47 -13.33
C ILE A 457 -31.47 -1.28 -12.72
N ARG A 458 -32.80 -1.28 -12.86
CA ARG A 458 -33.71 -0.29 -12.25
C ARG A 458 -33.64 -0.43 -10.70
N PRO A 459 -33.21 0.61 -9.95
CA PRO A 459 -33.22 0.57 -8.49
C PRO A 459 -34.67 0.54 -7.98
N ALA A 460 -34.96 -0.26 -6.96
CA ALA A 460 -36.22 -0.10 -6.23
C ALA A 460 -36.09 1.11 -5.29
N GLY A 461 -37.20 1.82 -5.01
CA GLY A 461 -37.18 3.11 -4.30
C GLY A 461 -36.55 3.11 -2.90
N ARG A 462 -36.33 1.95 -2.28
CA ARG A 462 -35.70 1.79 -0.95
C ARG A 462 -34.31 1.13 -0.98
N THR A 463 -33.78 0.79 -2.17
CA THR A 463 -32.49 0.10 -2.29
C THR A 463 -31.31 1.05 -2.03
N TRP A 464 -30.33 0.57 -1.26
CA TRP A 464 -29.05 1.26 -1.10
C TRP A 464 -28.11 0.91 -2.25
N LEU A 465 -27.58 1.92 -2.93
CA LEU A 465 -26.66 1.72 -4.04
C LEU A 465 -25.21 1.79 -3.57
N TRP A 466 -24.48 0.69 -3.70
CA TRP A 466 -23.10 0.54 -3.21
C TRP A 466 -22.10 0.70 -4.35
N LEU A 467 -21.30 1.76 -4.34
CA LEU A 467 -20.24 1.94 -5.33
C LEU A 467 -19.13 0.92 -5.10
N ASP A 468 -18.55 0.40 -6.18
CA ASP A 468 -17.39 -0.49 -6.12
C ASP A 468 -16.25 0.19 -5.33
N PRO A 469 -15.50 -0.52 -4.46
CA PRO A 469 -14.35 0.03 -3.73
C PRO A 469 -13.22 0.54 -4.63
N LEU A 470 -13.25 0.22 -5.92
CA LEU A 470 -12.29 0.68 -6.92
C LEU A 470 -13.01 1.29 -8.12
N LEU A 471 -12.53 2.45 -8.54
CA LEU A 471 -12.95 3.13 -9.75
C LEU A 471 -11.70 3.63 -10.46
N PHE A 472 -11.44 3.13 -11.66
CA PHE A 472 -10.30 3.58 -12.47
C PHE A 472 -10.70 4.75 -13.39
N PRO A 473 -9.74 5.55 -13.91
CA PRO A 473 -10.06 6.73 -14.72
C PRO A 473 -10.94 6.44 -15.94
N GLU A 474 -10.71 5.31 -16.61
CA GLU A 474 -11.50 4.86 -17.76
C GLU A 474 -12.98 4.55 -17.42
N GLU A 475 -13.27 4.22 -16.16
CA GLU A 475 -14.60 3.82 -15.69
C GLU A 475 -15.42 5.01 -15.14
N GLU A 476 -14.78 6.17 -14.88
CA GLU A 476 -15.41 7.29 -14.18
C GLU A 476 -16.64 7.81 -14.94
N LEU A 477 -16.54 7.99 -16.26
CA LEU A 477 -17.64 8.52 -17.06
C LEU A 477 -18.88 7.62 -17.02
N LEU A 478 -18.67 6.30 -17.10
CA LEU A 478 -19.75 5.32 -17.02
C LEU A 478 -20.40 5.35 -15.62
N CYS A 479 -19.59 5.44 -14.56
CA CYS A 479 -20.09 5.57 -13.19
C CYS A 479 -20.92 6.84 -12.99
N ARG A 480 -20.44 7.99 -13.47
CA ARG A 480 -21.18 9.27 -13.43
C ARG A 480 -22.53 9.19 -14.14
N ASN A 481 -22.56 8.58 -15.33
CA ASN A 481 -23.79 8.42 -16.10
C ASN A 481 -24.81 7.53 -15.38
N TYR A 482 -24.34 6.46 -14.73
CA TYR A 482 -25.21 5.64 -13.89
C TYR A 482 -25.75 6.41 -12.68
N ILE A 483 -24.88 7.10 -11.92
CA ILE A 483 -25.30 7.90 -10.77
C ILE A 483 -26.35 8.93 -11.20
N LYS A 484 -26.12 9.66 -12.29
CA LYS A 484 -27.09 10.61 -12.86
C LYS A 484 -28.44 9.95 -13.16
N THR A 485 -28.42 8.75 -13.73
CA THR A 485 -29.63 7.98 -14.06
C THR A 485 -30.36 7.50 -12.80
N ALA A 486 -29.62 7.03 -11.80
CA ALA A 486 -30.18 6.58 -10.52
C ALA A 486 -30.84 7.75 -9.77
N LEU A 487 -30.17 8.91 -9.70
CA LEU A 487 -30.71 10.13 -9.09
C LEU A 487 -31.98 10.60 -9.79
N LYS A 488 -32.00 10.64 -11.13
CA LYS A 488 -33.21 10.96 -11.92
C LYS A 488 -34.39 10.02 -11.64
N LYS A 489 -34.11 8.77 -11.26
CA LYS A 489 -35.10 7.76 -10.88
C LYS A 489 -35.44 7.78 -9.38
N GLY A 490 -34.98 8.79 -8.63
CA GLY A 490 -35.33 8.99 -7.23
C GLY A 490 -34.44 8.27 -6.22
N ALA A 491 -33.32 7.68 -6.64
CA ALA A 491 -32.36 7.10 -5.70
C ALA A 491 -31.76 8.19 -4.80
N LYS A 492 -31.78 7.97 -3.47
CA LYS A 492 -31.24 8.92 -2.48
C LYS A 492 -30.20 8.30 -1.54
N ASN A 493 -30.12 6.97 -1.46
CA ASN A 493 -29.28 6.25 -0.51
C ASN A 493 -28.09 5.59 -1.23
N PHE A 494 -26.87 5.98 -0.87
CA PHE A 494 -25.66 5.45 -1.46
C PHE A 494 -24.63 5.07 -0.39
N VAL A 495 -23.85 4.03 -0.67
CA VAL A 495 -22.64 3.69 0.08
C VAL A 495 -21.43 3.87 -0.82
N LEU A 496 -20.50 4.73 -0.44
CA LEU A 496 -19.28 5.03 -1.20
C LEU A 496 -18.10 4.31 -0.56
N ASN A 497 -17.44 3.42 -1.30
CA ASN A 497 -16.39 2.54 -0.77
C ASN A 497 -14.96 3.10 -0.96
N ALA A 498 -14.87 4.33 -1.46
CA ALA A 498 -13.72 5.21 -1.30
C ALA A 498 -14.21 6.65 -1.03
N PRO A 499 -13.60 7.42 -0.11
CA PRO A 499 -14.10 8.75 0.24
C PRO A 499 -14.17 9.71 -0.95
N TRP A 500 -13.23 9.57 -1.89
CA TRP A 500 -13.06 10.43 -3.06
C TRP A 500 -14.23 10.35 -4.06
N GLN A 501 -14.98 9.25 -4.02
CA GLN A 501 -16.17 9.04 -4.87
C GLN A 501 -17.26 10.07 -4.61
N ILE A 502 -17.21 10.79 -3.49
CA ILE A 502 -18.14 11.90 -3.23
C ILE A 502 -18.08 12.97 -4.34
N ALA A 503 -16.94 13.13 -5.03
CA ALA A 503 -16.78 14.03 -6.16
C ALA A 503 -17.64 13.67 -7.39
N LEU A 504 -18.26 12.48 -7.39
CA LEU A 504 -19.18 12.05 -8.44
C LEU A 504 -20.58 12.67 -8.26
N PHE A 505 -20.87 13.24 -7.09
CA PHE A 505 -22.15 13.84 -6.73
C PHE A 505 -22.03 15.37 -6.73
N ARG A 506 -23.01 16.05 -7.35
CA ARG A 506 -23.03 17.52 -7.42
C ARG A 506 -23.51 18.16 -6.11
N ASN A 507 -24.54 17.58 -5.50
CA ASN A 507 -25.23 18.10 -4.30
C ASN A 507 -25.27 17.01 -3.21
N PRO A 508 -24.10 16.55 -2.70
CA PRO A 508 -24.02 15.44 -1.75
C PRO A 508 -24.85 15.65 -0.48
N GLU A 509 -24.99 16.89 -0.02
CA GLU A 509 -25.77 17.30 1.16
C GLU A 509 -27.28 17.01 1.07
N THR A 510 -27.81 16.85 -0.15
CA THR A 510 -29.22 16.49 -0.38
C THR A 510 -29.48 14.98 -0.36
N LEU A 511 -28.43 14.19 -0.25
CA LEU A 511 -28.44 12.73 -0.36
C LEU A 511 -28.06 12.09 0.96
N ASN A 512 -28.48 10.84 1.14
CA ASN A 512 -28.05 10.01 2.24
C ASN A 512 -26.82 9.19 1.80
N LEU A 513 -25.64 9.79 1.95
CA LEU A 513 -24.37 9.18 1.57
C LEU A 513 -23.68 8.57 2.79
N TRP A 514 -23.39 7.28 2.74
CA TRP A 514 -22.61 6.59 3.78
C TRP A 514 -21.23 6.23 3.26
N ALA A 515 -20.21 6.43 4.10
CA ALA A 515 -18.89 5.89 3.82
C ALA A 515 -18.91 4.38 4.07
N GLY A 516 -18.43 3.60 3.10
CA GLY A 516 -18.46 2.14 3.15
C GLY A 516 -17.29 1.53 3.91
N PRO A 517 -17.34 0.23 4.20
CA PRO A 517 -16.32 -0.46 5.01
C PRO A 517 -14.93 -0.50 4.35
N TYR A 518 -14.83 -0.27 3.04
CA TYR A 518 -13.55 -0.18 2.32
C TYR A 518 -12.88 1.19 2.42
N CYS A 519 -13.54 2.19 3.03
CA CYS A 519 -12.90 3.45 3.42
C CYS A 519 -11.94 3.28 4.61
N ASN A 520 -11.85 2.06 5.20
CA ASN A 520 -10.92 1.71 6.28
C ASN A 520 -11.02 2.65 7.50
N ILE A 521 -12.24 3.02 7.89
CA ILE A 521 -12.50 3.94 9.00
C ILE A 521 -12.20 3.26 10.34
N THR A 522 -11.31 3.85 11.13
CA THR A 522 -10.79 3.24 12.37
C THR A 522 -10.68 4.18 13.58
N ASN A 523 -11.04 5.46 13.42
CA ASN A 523 -10.99 6.46 14.47
C ASN A 523 -12.03 7.58 14.23
N SER A 524 -12.36 8.32 15.29
CA SER A 524 -13.38 9.37 15.36
C SER A 524 -13.00 10.61 14.55
N ARG A 525 -11.70 10.94 14.47
CA ARG A 525 -11.20 12.07 13.66
C ARG A 525 -11.47 11.87 12.17
N THR A 526 -11.29 10.64 11.66
CA THR A 526 -11.65 10.28 10.29
C THR A 526 -13.16 10.30 10.08
N VAL A 527 -13.94 9.94 11.10
CA VAL A 527 -15.40 10.11 11.05
C VAL A 527 -15.79 11.59 10.94
N GLU A 528 -15.23 12.48 11.75
CA GLU A 528 -15.50 13.93 11.64
C GLU A 528 -15.03 14.51 10.30
N TRP A 529 -13.91 14.03 9.76
CA TRP A 529 -13.47 14.40 8.41
C TRP A 529 -14.49 13.99 7.34
N LEU A 530 -15.02 12.76 7.39
CA LEU A 530 -16.10 12.33 6.48
C LEU A 530 -17.36 13.19 6.66
N LYS A 531 -17.71 13.57 7.89
CA LYS A 531 -18.86 14.44 8.17
C LYS A 531 -18.69 15.79 7.46
N SER A 532 -17.49 16.36 7.54
CA SER A 532 -17.17 17.64 6.91
C SER A 532 -17.29 17.61 5.37
N LEU A 533 -17.16 16.42 4.76
CA LEU A 533 -17.36 16.21 3.33
C LEU A 533 -18.82 16.06 2.92
N GLY A 534 -19.75 15.90 3.88
CA GLY A 534 -21.17 15.71 3.61
C GLY A 534 -21.67 14.25 3.74
N PHE A 535 -20.88 13.35 4.31
CA PHE A 535 -21.36 12.01 4.65
C PHE A 535 -22.37 12.05 5.81
N SER A 536 -23.46 11.30 5.67
CA SER A 536 -24.53 11.17 6.66
C SER A 536 -24.32 10.01 7.65
N GLY A 537 -23.37 9.11 7.36
CA GLY A 537 -23.02 7.98 8.21
C GLY A 537 -21.80 7.23 7.69
N ALA A 538 -21.30 6.28 8.47
CA ALA A 538 -20.07 5.56 8.17
C ALA A 538 -20.13 4.10 8.62
N ILE A 539 -19.74 3.18 7.74
CA ILE A 539 -19.56 1.76 8.06
C ILE A 539 -18.08 1.56 8.37
N VAL A 540 -17.77 1.18 9.60
CA VAL A 540 -16.39 1.07 10.08
C VAL A 540 -15.65 -0.12 9.46
N SER A 541 -14.31 -0.08 9.52
CA SER A 541 -13.49 -1.18 9.02
C SER A 541 -13.79 -2.50 9.73
N PRO A 542 -13.92 -3.63 9.01
CA PRO A 542 -14.05 -4.96 9.62
C PRO A 542 -12.72 -5.48 10.20
N GLU A 543 -11.62 -4.74 10.01
CA GLU A 543 -10.33 -5.01 10.65
C GLU A 543 -10.21 -4.38 12.04
N LEU A 544 -11.27 -3.82 12.65
CA LEU A 544 -11.20 -3.28 14.00
C LEU A 544 -11.11 -4.38 15.07
N ASP A 545 -10.44 -4.04 16.18
CA ASP A 545 -10.48 -4.83 17.41
C ASP A 545 -11.70 -4.46 18.27
N SER A 546 -12.02 -5.32 19.23
CA SER A 546 -13.17 -5.12 20.14
C SER A 546 -13.13 -3.79 20.90
N GLU A 547 -11.96 -3.37 21.38
CA GLU A 547 -11.80 -2.10 22.09
C GLU A 547 -12.19 -0.91 21.19
N THR A 548 -11.71 -0.89 19.95
CA THR A 548 -12.03 0.17 19.00
C THR A 548 -13.48 0.10 18.55
N PHE A 549 -14.02 -1.10 18.29
CA PHE A 549 -15.46 -1.27 17.99
C PHE A 549 -16.33 -0.66 19.09
N LEU A 550 -16.05 -0.97 20.36
CA LEU A 550 -16.93 -0.57 21.46
C LEU A 550 -16.78 0.90 21.89
N SER A 551 -15.61 1.51 21.65
CA SER A 551 -15.35 2.91 22.03
C SER A 551 -15.75 3.93 20.96
N LEU A 552 -15.59 3.59 19.67
CA LEU A 552 -15.72 4.54 18.56
C LEU A 552 -17.11 5.20 18.44
N PRO A 553 -18.26 4.52 18.61
CA PRO A 553 -19.55 5.18 18.51
C PRO A 553 -19.76 6.28 19.55
N GLY A 554 -19.17 6.14 20.75
CA GLY A 554 -19.24 7.16 21.80
C GLY A 554 -18.50 8.45 21.46
N ALA A 555 -17.53 8.38 20.54
CA ALA A 555 -16.73 9.50 20.06
C ALA A 555 -17.20 10.04 18.69
N SER A 556 -18.18 9.39 18.06
CA SER A 556 -18.62 9.69 16.70
C SER A 556 -19.68 10.79 16.65
N GLY A 557 -19.46 11.83 15.84
CA GLY A 557 -20.47 12.84 15.53
C GLY A 557 -21.47 12.45 14.43
N MET A 558 -21.45 11.21 13.94
CA MET A 558 -22.42 10.68 12.96
C MET A 558 -22.86 9.23 13.27
N PRO A 559 -23.98 8.75 12.71
CA PRO A 559 -24.38 7.35 12.80
C PRO A 559 -23.31 6.39 12.24
N LEU A 560 -23.00 5.35 13.00
CA LEU A 560 -22.07 4.30 12.59
C LEU A 560 -22.78 2.99 12.25
N GLY A 561 -22.20 2.25 11.31
CA GLY A 561 -22.55 0.87 10.97
C GLY A 561 -21.37 -0.08 11.09
N ALA A 562 -21.66 -1.37 11.22
CA ALA A 562 -20.65 -2.43 11.30
C ALA A 562 -21.00 -3.59 10.36
N VAL A 563 -19.99 -4.15 9.70
CA VAL A 563 -20.13 -5.41 8.96
C VAL A 563 -20.11 -6.57 9.95
N VAL A 564 -21.24 -7.24 10.15
CA VAL A 564 -21.36 -8.31 11.15
C VAL A 564 -21.22 -9.70 10.55
N LYS A 565 -21.46 -9.86 9.24
CA LYS A 565 -21.33 -11.12 8.53
C LYS A 565 -20.94 -10.88 7.07
N ALA A 566 -19.85 -11.45 6.58
CA ALA A 566 -19.42 -11.17 5.19
C ALA A 566 -18.60 -12.28 4.54
N ASN A 567 -18.83 -12.49 3.23
CA ASN A 567 -17.79 -12.98 2.32
C ASN A 567 -16.79 -11.84 2.07
N TRP A 568 -15.94 -11.55 3.05
CA TRP A 568 -14.96 -10.48 2.92
C TRP A 568 -13.74 -10.93 2.08
N PRO A 569 -13.29 -10.16 1.08
CA PRO A 569 -12.16 -10.58 0.26
C PRO A 569 -10.84 -10.51 1.04
N LEU A 570 -9.96 -11.48 0.78
CA LEU A 570 -8.55 -11.42 1.19
C LEU A 570 -7.80 -10.35 0.41
N ALA A 571 -8.14 -10.17 -0.87
CA ALA A 571 -7.47 -9.25 -1.77
C ALA A 571 -8.39 -8.83 -2.92
N VAL A 572 -8.19 -7.61 -3.40
CA VAL A 572 -8.71 -7.15 -4.70
C VAL A 572 -7.51 -6.81 -5.60
N SER A 573 -7.49 -7.31 -6.83
CA SER A 573 -6.39 -7.10 -7.80
C SER A 573 -6.93 -6.69 -9.18
N ARG A 574 -6.08 -6.10 -10.01
CA ARG A 574 -6.39 -5.79 -11.43
C ARG A 574 -5.98 -6.90 -12.40
N ILE A 575 -5.29 -7.91 -11.88
CA ILE A 575 -4.76 -9.05 -12.63
C ILE A 575 -5.00 -10.35 -11.91
N VAL A 576 -4.90 -11.43 -12.67
CA VAL A 576 -4.91 -12.82 -12.20
C VAL A 576 -3.84 -13.60 -12.96
N SER A 577 -3.24 -14.60 -12.31
CA SER A 577 -2.31 -15.51 -12.98
C SER A 577 -3.06 -16.32 -14.05
N PRO A 578 -2.47 -16.50 -15.25
CA PRO A 578 -3.10 -17.29 -16.32
C PRO A 578 -3.31 -18.76 -15.91
N ASP A 579 -2.48 -19.28 -15.00
CA ASP A 579 -2.57 -20.63 -14.46
C ASP A 579 -3.63 -20.80 -13.37
N LEU A 580 -4.23 -19.70 -12.89
CA LEU A 580 -5.27 -19.75 -11.86
C LEU A 580 -6.66 -19.84 -12.49
N SER A 581 -7.30 -20.99 -12.31
CA SER A 581 -8.68 -21.21 -12.75
C SER A 581 -9.66 -20.45 -11.86
N LEU A 582 -10.32 -19.43 -12.41
CA LEU A 582 -11.34 -18.64 -11.73
C LEU A 582 -12.54 -19.50 -11.30
N GLY A 583 -13.16 -19.13 -10.18
CA GLY A 583 -14.32 -19.83 -9.63
C GLY A 583 -14.02 -21.23 -9.08
N GLN A 584 -12.75 -21.66 -9.05
CA GLN A 584 -12.32 -22.91 -8.45
C GLN A 584 -11.52 -22.66 -7.18
N ILE A 585 -11.58 -23.62 -6.26
CA ILE A 585 -10.82 -23.56 -5.01
C ILE A 585 -9.33 -23.75 -5.28
N PHE A 586 -8.50 -23.01 -4.58
CA PHE A 586 -7.07 -23.25 -4.44
C PHE A 586 -6.72 -23.24 -2.94
N PHE A 587 -5.59 -23.84 -2.57
CA PHE A 587 -5.20 -24.00 -1.17
C PHE A 587 -3.85 -23.33 -0.89
N SER A 588 -3.75 -22.68 0.28
CA SER A 588 -2.50 -22.15 0.81
C SER A 588 -1.56 -23.26 1.29
N PRO A 589 -0.28 -22.98 1.58
CA PRO A 589 0.62 -23.94 2.21
C PRO A 589 0.11 -24.52 3.52
N LYS A 590 -0.80 -23.82 4.20
CA LYS A 590 -1.43 -24.26 5.46
C LYS A 590 -2.79 -24.94 5.27
N GLY A 591 -3.21 -25.23 4.03
CA GLY A 591 -4.48 -25.89 3.73
C GLY A 591 -5.71 -24.98 3.81
N GLU A 592 -5.52 -23.66 3.95
CA GLU A 592 -6.62 -22.69 3.86
C GLU A 592 -7.11 -22.58 2.42
N GLY A 593 -8.40 -22.78 2.20
CA GLY A 593 -9.01 -22.71 0.87
C GLY A 593 -9.45 -21.29 0.52
N ALA A 594 -9.33 -20.92 -0.74
CA ALA A 594 -9.84 -19.66 -1.29
C ALA A 594 -10.27 -19.84 -2.75
N TRP A 595 -11.05 -18.91 -3.28
CA TRP A 595 -11.37 -18.82 -4.71
C TRP A 595 -11.25 -17.38 -5.20
N THR A 596 -11.06 -17.21 -6.51
CA THR A 596 -11.03 -15.88 -7.14
C THR A 596 -12.21 -15.74 -8.11
N SER A 597 -12.92 -14.61 -7.99
CA SER A 597 -14.01 -14.20 -8.88
C SER A 597 -13.64 -12.91 -9.60
N LYS A 598 -14.13 -12.72 -10.83
CA LYS A 598 -14.00 -11.45 -11.58
C LYS A 598 -15.27 -10.60 -11.40
N SER A 599 -15.08 -9.29 -11.17
CA SER A 599 -16.12 -8.26 -11.18
C SER A 599 -15.57 -7.03 -11.89
N ASN A 600 -16.20 -6.57 -12.97
CA ASN A 600 -15.69 -5.50 -13.84
C ASN A 600 -14.24 -5.82 -14.31
N ASN A 601 -13.35 -4.84 -14.21
CA ASN A 601 -11.92 -4.94 -14.51
C ASN A 601 -11.09 -5.38 -13.29
N THR A 602 -11.71 -6.00 -12.28
CA THR A 602 -11.03 -6.41 -11.04
C THR A 602 -11.32 -7.86 -10.65
N TYR A 603 -10.42 -8.44 -9.88
CA TYR A 603 -10.48 -9.79 -9.36
C TYR A 603 -10.52 -9.75 -7.83
N TYR A 604 -11.45 -10.50 -7.26
CA TYR A 604 -11.65 -10.60 -5.82
C TYR A 604 -11.33 -12.01 -5.37
N THR A 605 -10.39 -12.15 -4.44
CA THR A 605 -10.03 -13.42 -3.84
C THR A 605 -10.71 -13.56 -2.48
N PHE A 606 -11.55 -14.57 -2.31
CA PHE A 606 -12.33 -14.82 -1.09
C PHE A 606 -11.87 -16.10 -0.38
N PRO A 607 -11.83 -16.11 0.96
CA PRO A 607 -11.57 -17.34 1.71
C PRO A 607 -12.81 -18.24 1.71
N THR A 608 -12.63 -19.55 1.91
CA THR A 608 -13.73 -20.52 2.03
C THR A 608 -14.44 -20.49 3.38
N TRP A 609 -14.43 -19.36 4.07
CA TRP A 609 -15.13 -19.10 5.32
C TRP A 609 -15.62 -17.64 5.33
N MET A 610 -16.59 -17.31 6.19
CA MET A 610 -17.09 -15.95 6.31
C MET A 610 -16.51 -15.26 7.54
N LEU A 611 -16.33 -13.93 7.45
CA LEU A 611 -16.37 -13.12 8.66
C LEU A 611 -17.76 -13.28 9.28
N ASP A 612 -17.81 -13.56 10.57
CA ASP A 612 -19.06 -13.63 11.33
C ASP A 612 -18.80 -13.20 12.78
N ILE A 613 -19.24 -11.99 13.12
CA ILE A 613 -19.26 -11.43 14.48
C ILE A 613 -20.71 -11.24 14.95
N THR A 614 -21.67 -11.98 14.37
CA THR A 614 -23.10 -11.86 14.69
C THR A 614 -23.39 -12.03 16.19
N GLN A 615 -22.62 -12.87 16.88
CA GLN A 615 -22.73 -13.05 18.34
C GLN A 615 -22.38 -11.81 19.16
N LYS A 616 -21.81 -10.77 18.54
CA LYS A 616 -21.45 -9.48 19.15
C LYS A 616 -22.42 -8.35 18.82
N ARG A 617 -23.55 -8.66 18.17
CA ARG A 617 -24.55 -7.64 17.77
C ARG A 617 -25.12 -6.87 18.94
N ASP A 618 -25.41 -7.55 20.06
CA ASP A 618 -25.94 -6.87 21.25
C ASP A 618 -24.91 -5.91 21.83
N GLU A 619 -23.64 -6.35 21.98
CA GLU A 619 -22.53 -5.50 22.42
C GLU A 619 -22.34 -4.28 21.50
N LEU A 620 -22.39 -4.48 20.17
CA LEU A 620 -22.29 -3.40 19.19
C LEU A 620 -23.48 -2.44 19.25
N ARG A 621 -24.71 -2.96 19.42
CA ARG A 621 -25.91 -2.13 19.58
C ARG A 621 -25.78 -1.26 20.82
N ASP A 622 -25.37 -1.86 21.93
CA ASP A 622 -25.26 -1.19 23.22
C ASP A 622 -24.12 -0.14 23.20
N ALA A 623 -23.08 -0.38 22.40
CA ALA A 623 -22.04 0.61 22.11
C ALA A 623 -22.54 1.81 21.31
N GLY A 624 -23.60 1.66 20.51
CA GLY A 624 -24.24 2.75 19.76
C GLY A 624 -24.23 2.61 18.23
N TYR A 625 -23.89 1.43 17.68
CA TYR A 625 -24.04 1.19 16.25
C TYR A 625 -25.51 1.19 15.83
N THR A 626 -25.79 1.77 14.67
CA THR A 626 -27.15 1.99 14.14
C THR A 626 -27.47 1.20 12.87
N LEU A 627 -26.45 0.57 12.27
CA LEU A 627 -26.57 -0.23 11.06
C LEU A 627 -25.73 -1.51 11.20
N PHE A 628 -26.34 -2.67 10.94
CA PHE A 628 -25.63 -3.92 10.78
C PHE A 628 -25.69 -4.40 9.33
N VAL A 629 -24.52 -4.68 8.75
CA VAL A 629 -24.41 -5.06 7.35
C VAL A 629 -24.01 -6.53 7.24
N ASN A 630 -24.79 -7.28 6.45
CA ASN A 630 -24.41 -8.61 6.00
C ASN A 630 -24.05 -8.54 4.51
N MET A 631 -22.87 -9.01 4.12
CA MET A 631 -22.37 -8.91 2.74
C MET A 631 -22.20 -10.29 2.13
N PHE A 632 -22.94 -10.58 1.07
CA PHE A 632 -22.98 -11.89 0.45
C PHE A 632 -22.37 -11.85 -0.94
N GLU A 633 -21.46 -12.78 -1.20
CA GLU A 633 -20.88 -13.02 -2.52
C GLU A 633 -21.42 -14.32 -3.11
N ARG A 634 -21.46 -14.41 -4.44
CA ARG A 634 -21.83 -15.66 -5.10
C ARG A 634 -20.72 -16.70 -4.92
N VAL A 635 -20.99 -17.69 -4.07
CA VAL A 635 -20.13 -18.86 -3.88
C VAL A 635 -20.17 -19.73 -5.15
N PRO A 636 -19.02 -20.06 -5.78
CA PRO A 636 -18.99 -20.92 -6.96
C PRO A 636 -19.49 -22.34 -6.68
N LYS A 637 -19.97 -23.03 -7.72
CA LYS A 637 -20.38 -24.44 -7.61
C LYS A 637 -19.18 -25.29 -7.14
N GLY A 638 -19.42 -26.18 -6.18
CA GLY A 638 -18.39 -27.06 -5.61
C GLY A 638 -17.54 -26.44 -4.49
N VAL A 639 -17.64 -25.14 -4.24
CA VAL A 639 -16.98 -24.51 -3.08
C VAL A 639 -17.83 -24.73 -1.82
N LYS A 640 -17.29 -25.48 -0.86
CA LYS A 640 -17.91 -25.67 0.46
C LYS A 640 -17.39 -24.62 1.44
N MET A 641 -18.30 -23.81 1.98
CA MET A 641 -17.98 -22.85 3.03
C MET A 641 -17.78 -23.57 4.37
N LYS A 642 -16.66 -23.30 5.03
CA LYS A 642 -16.31 -23.76 6.38
C LYS A 642 -16.76 -22.73 7.41
N SER A 643 -17.02 -23.21 8.63
CA SER A 643 -17.12 -22.31 9.78
C SER A 643 -15.73 -21.76 10.11
N ARG A 644 -15.63 -20.46 10.35
CA ARG A 644 -14.38 -19.84 10.79
C ARG A 644 -14.13 -20.24 12.25
N PRO A 645 -12.95 -20.78 12.61
CA PRO A 645 -12.67 -21.15 13.99
C PRO A 645 -12.42 -19.88 14.83
N GLY A 646 -13.45 -19.23 15.34
CA GLY A 646 -13.35 -18.11 16.29
C GLY A 646 -13.35 -16.69 15.70
N LEU A 647 -13.37 -15.70 16.60
CA LEU A 647 -13.46 -14.27 16.29
C LEU A 647 -12.11 -13.57 16.26
N TRP A 648 -11.14 -14.08 15.50
CA TRP A 648 -9.76 -13.57 15.55
C TRP A 648 -9.68 -12.05 15.44
N ASN A 649 -10.38 -11.41 14.50
CA ASN A 649 -10.37 -9.95 14.32
C ASN A 649 -10.94 -9.19 15.53
N TRP A 650 -12.04 -9.66 16.12
CA TRP A 650 -12.60 -9.07 17.35
C TRP A 650 -11.62 -9.16 18.53
N ASN A 651 -10.94 -10.31 18.64
CA ASN A 651 -10.03 -10.63 19.74
C ASN A 651 -8.58 -10.14 19.47
N LEU A 652 -8.31 -9.56 18.31
CA LEU A 652 -6.96 -9.23 17.86
C LEU A 652 -6.45 -7.98 18.56
N LYS A 653 -5.58 -8.14 19.56
CA LYS A 653 -4.82 -7.01 20.15
C LYS A 653 -3.68 -6.53 19.25
N LEU A 654 -3.31 -7.33 18.24
CA LEU A 654 -2.15 -7.11 17.35
C LEU A 654 -2.49 -6.35 16.07
N LEU A 655 -3.63 -5.65 16.00
CA LEU A 655 -3.87 -4.76 14.87
C LEU A 655 -2.87 -3.61 14.86
#